data_AF-A0AAV5F630-F1
#
_entry.id   AF-A0AAV5F630-F1
#
_cell.length_a   1.000
_cell.length_b   1.000
_cell.length_c   1.000
_cell.angle_alpha   90.00
_cell.angle_beta   90.00
_cell.angle_gamma   90.00
#
_symmetry.space_group_name_H-M   'P 1'
#
loop_
_entity.id
_entity.type
_entity.pdbx_description
1 polymer ?
#
loop_
_entity_poly.entity_id
_entity_poly.type
_entity_poly.pdbx_seq_one_letter_code
_entity_poly.pdbx_strand_id
1 'polypeptide(L)'
;MRGFLSALARAAQSRSRAELQVAQRLRPSDLAQRFSHSAAAPARPSFAIAFDIDGVIIRGRSPIEGSPEAIRRLYSEDGTLKIPFLFLTNGGGVPEHRRALELSKLLGVDISPAQVMHGHSPYRELVNRFENDLIVAVGKGEPALVMSEYGFRKVLSMDEYSSYFRDIDPLAPFKTWTVGQTDNNSSAKVHPLYDVYAERVKGVFVVSDPVDWGRDLQVLCDILSTGGLPGSGKGDQPPLYFAADDLEYQAAFPSERLGMGAFRIALESIYNKINDHPLKYTSYGKPNPFVFKNAASILEKLVMSMYPNSQASNEVNDHQFSTIYMVGDNPKVDINGALKAGRPWSSILTRTGVFRGKDNDPVFPADVLKDLVLFTDHSVPHGPLVHVDRVQANPLIFSDKPSHSTLPPSSASLPTPNPTRLSGARPPLAMETSFLPSTLPTAKPLHALRTLSTAASLRPGPRPRRSTIRAAITRGRKEDTVAAVREQLEGCYLLAGIRYEGLTVKQIQGIRDALPDTCRLLVAKNTLVGKAIEGTPWEALKPCMKGMNAWLFVHTEEVPTALKPYRAFQKEERVEETNDFVGAVFEGKFYGPGDFKSLETMPSRAEVYAKLLGALQGPATSLVTTLQAPARNVVAVLSAYVRKLEEEAGAA
;
A
#
# COMPACT_ATOMS: atom_id res chain seq x y z
N MET A 1 24.32 -29.93 30.31
CA MET A 1 22.85 -30.05 30.09
C MET A 1 22.13 -31.16 30.89
N ARG A 2 22.71 -31.77 31.94
CA ARG A 2 21.99 -32.77 32.79
C ARG A 2 21.55 -32.25 34.18
N GLY A 3 22.17 -31.19 34.71
CA GLY A 3 21.80 -30.64 36.03
C GLY A 3 20.49 -29.82 36.04
N PHE A 4 20.22 -29.08 34.96
CA PHE A 4 19.10 -28.13 34.87
C PHE A 4 17.73 -28.82 34.76
N LEU A 5 17.67 -29.96 34.06
CA LEU A 5 16.45 -30.79 33.95
C LEU A 5 16.07 -31.46 35.29
N SER A 6 17.04 -31.77 36.16
CA SER A 6 16.78 -32.37 37.47
C SER A 6 16.22 -31.39 38.51
N ALA A 7 16.43 -30.08 38.30
CA ALA A 7 15.94 -29.02 39.18
C ALA A 7 14.48 -28.65 38.84
N LEU A 8 14.12 -28.63 37.55
CA LEU A 8 12.76 -28.42 37.07
C LEU A 8 11.80 -29.56 37.46
N ALA A 9 12.25 -30.82 37.39
CA ALA A 9 11.44 -31.97 37.82
C ALA A 9 11.15 -31.99 39.34
N ARG A 10 12.10 -31.54 40.16
CA ARG A 10 11.93 -31.43 41.62
C ARG A 10 11.02 -30.28 42.05
N ALA A 11 11.04 -29.17 41.30
CA ALA A 11 10.13 -28.04 41.53
C ALA A 11 8.66 -28.34 41.11
N ALA A 12 8.48 -29.18 40.08
CA ALA A 12 7.14 -29.64 39.65
C ALA A 12 6.53 -30.65 40.64
N GLN A 13 7.34 -31.56 41.21
CA GLN A 13 6.86 -32.52 42.21
C GLN A 13 6.52 -31.89 43.56
N SER A 14 7.23 -30.83 44.00
CA SER A 14 6.94 -30.16 45.27
C SER A 14 5.66 -29.33 45.24
N ARG A 15 5.31 -28.73 44.09
CA ARG A 15 4.03 -28.00 43.90
C ARG A 15 2.81 -28.93 43.97
N SER A 16 2.86 -30.11 43.34
CA SER A 16 1.73 -31.05 43.37
C SER A 16 1.43 -31.59 44.77
N ARG A 17 2.45 -31.70 45.64
CA ARG A 17 2.30 -32.24 47.00
C ARG A 17 1.71 -31.23 47.98
N ALA A 18 1.94 -29.93 47.75
CA ALA A 18 1.34 -28.85 48.53
C ALA A 18 -0.15 -28.67 48.19
N GLU A 19 -0.52 -28.82 46.91
CA GLU A 19 -1.93 -28.78 46.46
C GLU A 19 -2.73 -30.00 46.95
N LEU A 20 -2.09 -31.19 47.03
CA LEU A 20 -2.69 -32.40 47.59
C LEU A 20 -2.92 -32.36 49.12
N GLN A 21 -2.16 -31.55 49.86
CA GLN A 21 -2.35 -31.41 51.32
C GLN A 21 -3.42 -30.38 51.71
N VAL A 22 -3.71 -29.40 50.84
CA VAL A 22 -4.81 -28.45 51.05
C VAL A 22 -6.17 -29.08 50.76
N ALA A 23 -6.22 -30.07 49.85
CA ALA A 23 -7.43 -30.81 49.49
C ALA A 23 -7.95 -31.82 50.55
N GLN A 24 -7.23 -32.05 51.65
CA GLN A 24 -7.59 -33.05 52.68
C GLN A 24 -8.20 -32.47 53.97
N ARG A 25 -8.62 -31.20 53.98
CA ARG A 25 -9.24 -30.55 55.17
C ARG A 25 -10.60 -29.89 54.90
N LEU A 26 -11.46 -30.51 54.12
CA LEU A 26 -12.87 -30.08 54.01
C LEU A 26 -13.79 -31.28 54.27
N ARG A 27 -14.72 -31.12 55.22
CA ARG A 27 -15.64 -32.18 55.65
C ARG A 27 -16.69 -32.45 54.55
N PRO A 28 -17.15 -33.69 54.35
CA PRO A 28 -18.04 -34.05 53.23
C PRO A 28 -19.48 -33.52 53.31
N SER A 29 -19.87 -32.77 54.34
CA SER A 29 -21.28 -32.39 54.59
C SER A 29 -21.65 -30.95 54.23
N ASP A 30 -20.70 -30.08 53.88
CA ASP A 30 -21.01 -28.68 53.49
C ASP A 30 -20.94 -28.42 51.97
N LEU A 31 -20.64 -29.45 51.17
CA LEU A 31 -20.55 -29.36 49.70
C LEU A 31 -21.87 -29.68 48.98
N ALA A 32 -22.90 -30.12 49.70
CA ALA A 32 -24.16 -30.61 49.10
C ALA A 32 -25.30 -29.57 49.07
N GLN A 33 -25.07 -28.34 49.55
CA GLN A 33 -26.11 -27.30 49.62
C GLN A 33 -25.76 -25.96 48.95
N ARG A 34 -24.69 -25.92 48.14
CA ARG A 34 -24.42 -24.82 47.20
C ARG A 34 -24.12 -25.43 45.84
N PHE A 35 -24.74 -24.87 44.81
CA PHE A 35 -24.78 -25.36 43.41
C PHE A 35 -25.90 -26.36 43.08
N SER A 36 -27.09 -26.13 43.64
CA SER A 36 -28.34 -26.31 42.88
C SER A 36 -28.69 -25.02 42.16
N HIS A 37 -27.77 -24.55 41.32
CA HIS A 37 -28.11 -23.75 40.15
C HIS A 37 -27.47 -24.50 38.98
N SER A 38 -28.29 -25.29 38.29
CA SER A 38 -27.97 -25.79 36.97
C SER A 38 -27.73 -24.56 36.10
N ALA A 39 -26.47 -24.12 35.98
CA ALA A 39 -26.08 -23.20 34.94
C ALA A 39 -26.29 -23.95 33.64
N ALA A 40 -27.34 -23.58 32.90
CA ALA A 40 -27.59 -24.13 31.57
C ALA A 40 -26.29 -24.10 30.77
N ALA A 41 -25.97 -25.20 30.08
CA ALA A 41 -24.84 -25.24 29.17
C ALA A 41 -24.95 -24.02 28.23
N PRO A 42 -23.85 -23.26 28.00
CA PRO A 42 -23.92 -22.06 27.20
C PRO A 42 -24.51 -22.39 25.82
N ALA A 43 -25.58 -21.70 25.47
CA ALA A 43 -26.28 -21.91 24.21
C ALA A 43 -25.33 -21.61 23.05
N ARG A 44 -25.38 -22.45 22.01
CA ARG A 44 -24.56 -22.29 20.81
C ARG A 44 -24.80 -20.90 20.19
N PRO A 45 -23.75 -20.18 19.78
CA PRO A 45 -23.91 -18.86 19.16
C PRO A 45 -24.69 -18.97 17.85
N SER A 46 -25.69 -18.10 17.68
CA SER A 46 -26.52 -18.07 16.47
C SER A 46 -25.85 -17.37 15.29
N PHE A 47 -24.74 -16.66 15.51
CA PHE A 47 -24.01 -15.92 14.49
C PHE A 47 -22.48 -16.05 14.64
N ALA A 48 -21.77 -15.76 13.56
CA ALA A 48 -20.31 -15.65 13.51
C ALA A 48 -19.86 -14.44 12.69
N ILE A 49 -18.56 -14.13 12.72
CA ILE A 49 -17.98 -13.00 12.01
C ILE A 49 -16.76 -13.45 11.19
N ALA A 50 -16.63 -12.98 9.96
CA ALA A 50 -15.42 -13.08 9.16
C ALA A 50 -14.91 -11.66 8.87
N PHE A 51 -13.65 -11.39 9.21
CA PHE A 51 -13.02 -10.09 8.98
C PHE A 51 -12.05 -10.19 7.80
N ASP A 52 -12.16 -9.32 6.81
CA ASP A 52 -10.98 -9.00 6.02
C ASP A 52 -9.89 -8.37 6.92
N ILE A 53 -8.63 -8.41 6.51
CA ILE A 53 -7.52 -7.87 7.30
C ILE A 53 -7.09 -6.50 6.79
N ASP A 54 -6.80 -6.37 5.50
CA ASP A 54 -6.09 -5.22 4.94
C ASP A 54 -7.10 -4.13 4.59
N GLY A 55 -7.10 -3.04 5.35
CA GLY A 55 -8.12 -1.99 5.22
C GLY A 55 -9.30 -2.14 6.19
N VAL A 56 -9.39 -3.25 6.94
CA VAL A 56 -10.38 -3.46 8.01
C VAL A 56 -9.73 -3.54 9.38
N ILE A 57 -8.75 -4.42 9.56
CA ILE A 57 -8.09 -4.66 10.86
C ILE A 57 -6.76 -3.91 10.92
N ILE A 58 -6.00 -3.92 9.82
CA ILE A 58 -4.65 -3.36 9.73
C ILE A 58 -4.56 -2.50 8.47
N ARG A 59 -3.78 -1.42 8.53
CA ARG A 59 -3.32 -0.67 7.36
C ARG A 59 -1.80 -0.69 7.31
N GLY A 60 -1.23 -1.42 6.35
CA GLY A 60 0.21 -1.66 6.30
C GLY A 60 0.70 -2.54 7.45
N ARG A 61 1.39 -1.96 8.43
CA ARG A 61 1.89 -2.67 9.63
C ARG A 61 1.24 -2.22 10.93
N SER A 62 0.28 -1.31 10.85
CA SER A 62 -0.35 -0.68 12.01
C SER A 62 -1.82 -1.08 12.08
N PRO A 63 -2.33 -1.46 13.26
CA PRO A 63 -3.76 -1.64 13.46
C PRO A 63 -4.52 -0.38 13.08
N ILE A 64 -5.68 -0.55 12.44
CA ILE A 64 -6.63 0.54 12.23
C ILE A 64 -7.20 0.96 13.58
N GLU A 65 -7.48 2.25 13.75
CA GLU A 65 -8.06 2.78 14.98
C GLU A 65 -9.33 1.99 15.37
N GLY A 66 -9.47 1.66 16.66
CA GLY A 66 -10.58 0.86 17.16
C GLY A 66 -10.50 -0.65 16.88
N SER A 67 -9.66 -1.12 15.94
CA SER A 67 -9.59 -2.55 15.60
C SER A 67 -9.11 -3.45 16.75
N PRO A 68 -8.08 -3.10 17.54
CA PRO A 68 -7.68 -3.92 18.69
C PRO A 68 -8.79 -4.03 19.74
N GLU A 69 -9.53 -2.94 19.97
CA GLU A 69 -10.62 -2.90 20.93
C GLU A 69 -11.84 -3.71 20.47
N ALA A 70 -12.19 -3.61 19.19
CA ALA A 70 -13.27 -4.40 18.60
C ALA A 70 -12.97 -5.91 18.69
N ILE A 71 -11.74 -6.33 18.38
CA ILE A 71 -11.33 -7.73 18.48
C ILE A 71 -11.28 -8.20 19.93
N ARG A 72 -10.75 -7.40 20.87
CA ARG A 72 -10.73 -7.75 22.31
C ARG A 72 -12.12 -8.04 22.87
N ARG A 73 -13.16 -7.33 22.41
CA ARG A 73 -14.56 -7.56 22.84
C ARG A 73 -15.14 -8.91 22.41
N LEU A 74 -14.51 -9.57 21.45
CA LEU A 74 -14.89 -10.93 21.03
C LEU A 74 -14.33 -12.00 21.97
N TYR A 75 -13.51 -11.60 22.95
CA TYR A 75 -12.96 -12.45 24.00
C TYR A 75 -13.56 -12.08 25.36
N SER A 76 -13.58 -13.06 26.26
CA SER A 76 -13.88 -12.89 27.68
C SER A 76 -12.67 -12.31 28.43
N GLU A 77 -12.89 -11.84 29.66
CA GLU A 77 -11.81 -11.27 30.51
C GLU A 77 -10.68 -12.26 30.81
N ASP A 78 -10.96 -13.56 30.78
CA ASP A 78 -10.00 -14.65 30.97
C ASP A 78 -9.22 -15.02 29.68
N GLY A 79 -9.49 -14.31 28.57
CA GLY A 79 -8.87 -14.56 27.27
C GLY A 79 -9.51 -15.71 26.49
N THR A 80 -10.63 -16.28 26.95
CA THR A 80 -11.38 -17.27 26.18
C THR A 80 -12.17 -16.60 25.06
N LEU A 81 -12.19 -17.21 23.88
CA LEU A 81 -12.98 -16.70 22.77
C LEU A 81 -14.47 -16.78 23.12
N LYS A 82 -15.22 -15.68 22.96
CA LYS A 82 -16.64 -15.58 23.30
C LYS A 82 -17.54 -15.62 22.06
N ILE A 83 -17.12 -14.97 20.98
CA ILE A 83 -17.86 -14.92 19.72
C ILE A 83 -17.01 -15.60 18.64
N PRO A 84 -17.54 -16.59 17.91
CA PRO A 84 -16.78 -17.27 16.88
C PRO A 84 -16.50 -16.30 15.72
N PHE A 85 -15.22 -16.15 15.39
CA PHE A 85 -14.80 -15.35 14.25
C PHE A 85 -13.59 -15.93 13.53
N LEU A 86 -13.41 -15.56 12.27
CA LEU A 86 -12.20 -15.80 11.49
C LEU A 86 -11.70 -14.52 10.81
N PHE A 87 -10.42 -14.50 10.44
CA PHE A 87 -9.84 -13.57 9.49
C PHE A 87 -9.82 -14.23 8.11
N LEU A 88 -10.50 -13.61 7.14
CA LEU A 88 -10.61 -14.07 5.76
C LEU A 88 -9.94 -13.06 4.83
N THR A 89 -8.68 -13.30 4.47
CA THR A 89 -7.89 -12.39 3.64
C THR A 89 -7.48 -13.04 2.32
N ASN A 90 -7.46 -12.25 1.25
CA ASN A 90 -6.85 -12.64 -0.02
C ASN A 90 -5.32 -12.47 -0.01
N GLY A 91 -4.78 -11.72 0.95
CA GLY A 91 -3.35 -11.61 1.21
C GLY A 91 -2.76 -12.92 1.74
N GLY A 92 -1.43 -13.01 1.74
CA GLY A 92 -0.72 -14.20 2.20
C GLY A 92 0.77 -14.14 1.97
N GLY A 93 1.38 -15.33 1.84
CA GLY A 93 2.81 -15.50 1.63
C GLY A 93 3.56 -15.99 2.86
N VAL A 94 2.87 -16.22 3.97
CA VAL A 94 3.41 -16.89 5.16
C VAL A 94 2.40 -17.92 5.67
N PRO A 95 2.83 -18.92 6.44
CA PRO A 95 1.90 -19.86 7.05
C PRO A 95 0.91 -19.19 7.99
N GLU A 96 -0.30 -19.77 8.12
CA GLU A 96 -1.37 -19.22 8.98
C GLU A 96 -0.91 -19.02 10.42
N HIS A 97 -0.07 -19.91 10.94
CA HIS A 97 0.42 -19.83 12.31
C HIS A 97 1.32 -18.60 12.55
N ARG A 98 2.08 -18.17 11.54
CA ARG A 98 2.90 -16.95 11.64
C ARG A 98 2.03 -15.71 11.61
N ARG A 99 1.04 -15.68 10.73
CA ARG A 99 0.11 -14.56 10.64
C ARG A 99 -0.73 -14.44 11.91
N ALA A 100 -1.22 -15.55 12.44
CA ALA A 100 -1.93 -15.58 13.72
C ALA A 100 -1.08 -14.99 14.85
N LEU A 101 0.18 -15.39 14.98
CA LEU A 101 1.11 -14.84 15.97
C LEU A 101 1.36 -13.33 15.80
N GLU A 102 1.47 -12.85 14.56
CA GLU A 102 1.61 -11.42 14.26
C GLU A 102 0.37 -10.65 14.69
N LEU A 103 -0.82 -11.12 14.29
CA LEU A 103 -2.10 -10.52 14.67
C LEU A 103 -2.29 -10.53 16.19
N SER A 104 -1.93 -11.61 16.87
CA SER A 104 -2.01 -11.71 18.33
C SER A 104 -1.22 -10.59 19.02
N LYS A 105 0.01 -10.33 18.54
CA LYS A 105 0.87 -9.27 19.07
C LYS A 105 0.31 -7.87 18.79
N LEU A 106 -0.23 -7.66 17.60
CA LEU A 106 -0.77 -6.36 17.17
C LEU A 106 -2.09 -6.00 17.86
N LEU A 107 -2.94 -6.99 18.10
CA LEU A 107 -4.29 -6.81 18.63
C LEU A 107 -4.38 -7.06 20.15
N GLY A 108 -3.34 -7.65 20.75
CA GLY A 108 -3.28 -7.91 22.20
C GLY A 108 -4.24 -9.01 22.66
N VAL A 109 -4.53 -9.98 21.80
CA VAL A 109 -5.36 -11.16 22.07
C VAL A 109 -4.66 -12.41 21.57
N ASP A 110 -5.05 -13.60 22.04
CA ASP A 110 -4.51 -14.85 21.50
C ASP A 110 -5.36 -15.34 20.32
N ILE A 111 -4.83 -15.18 19.12
CA ILE A 111 -5.43 -15.63 17.86
C ILE A 111 -4.86 -16.99 17.50
N SER A 112 -5.76 -17.97 17.38
CA SER A 112 -5.41 -19.32 16.93
C SER A 112 -5.11 -19.34 15.42
N PRO A 113 -4.17 -20.17 14.94
CA PRO A 113 -3.98 -20.41 13.51
C PRO A 113 -5.26 -20.88 12.79
N ALA A 114 -6.18 -21.53 13.51
CA ALA A 114 -7.48 -21.96 12.96
C ALA A 114 -8.43 -20.78 12.65
N GLN A 115 -8.17 -19.60 13.21
CA GLN A 115 -8.93 -18.38 12.96
C GLN A 115 -8.38 -17.60 11.75
N VAL A 116 -7.31 -18.03 11.09
CA VAL A 116 -6.73 -17.32 9.94
C VAL A 116 -6.91 -18.14 8.68
N MET A 117 -7.50 -17.51 7.66
CA MET A 117 -7.65 -18.08 6.33
C MET A 117 -7.08 -17.10 5.30
N HIS A 118 -6.03 -17.55 4.61
CA HIS A 118 -5.40 -16.85 3.50
C HIS A 118 -6.00 -17.27 2.16
N GLY A 119 -5.73 -16.50 1.10
CA GLY A 119 -6.10 -16.88 -0.27
C GLY A 119 -5.51 -18.23 -0.70
N HIS A 120 -4.34 -18.59 -0.16
CA HIS A 120 -3.67 -19.86 -0.44
C HIS A 120 -4.11 -21.03 0.44
N SER A 121 -4.88 -20.82 1.52
CA SER A 121 -5.34 -21.90 2.41
C SER A 121 -6.08 -23.04 1.69
N PRO A 122 -6.89 -22.79 0.64
CA PRO A 122 -7.51 -23.85 -0.16
C PRO A 122 -6.53 -24.79 -0.88
N TYR A 123 -5.26 -24.40 -1.06
CA TYR A 123 -4.26 -25.27 -1.70
C TYR A 123 -3.99 -26.56 -0.92
N ARG A 124 -4.33 -26.62 0.38
CA ARG A 124 -4.31 -27.87 1.17
C ARG A 124 -5.12 -28.99 0.53
N GLU A 125 -6.20 -28.66 -0.18
CA GLU A 125 -7.05 -29.64 -0.86
C GLU A 125 -6.38 -30.24 -2.11
N LEU A 126 -5.36 -29.58 -2.65
CA LEU A 126 -4.64 -30.00 -3.85
C LEU A 126 -3.44 -30.91 -3.55
N VAL A 127 -3.11 -31.12 -2.27
CA VAL A 127 -2.00 -31.99 -1.84
C VAL A 127 -2.17 -33.40 -2.39
N ASN A 128 -3.36 -33.98 -2.30
CA ASN A 128 -3.65 -35.32 -2.82
C ASN A 128 -3.33 -35.49 -4.31
N ARG A 129 -3.31 -34.39 -5.08
CA ARG A 129 -3.00 -34.41 -6.51
C ARG A 129 -1.52 -34.25 -6.81
N PHE A 130 -0.79 -33.49 -6.00
CA PHE A 130 0.58 -33.03 -6.30
C PHE A 130 1.61 -33.37 -5.21
N GLU A 131 1.26 -34.17 -4.19
CA GLU A 131 2.08 -34.41 -2.99
C GLU A 131 3.56 -34.69 -3.31
N ASN A 132 3.79 -35.54 -4.31
CA ASN A 132 5.13 -36.02 -4.70
C ASN A 132 5.65 -35.41 -6.02
N ASP A 133 4.90 -34.48 -6.61
CA ASP A 133 5.24 -33.85 -7.87
C ASP A 133 6.05 -32.57 -7.64
N LEU A 134 6.99 -32.26 -8.54
CA LEU A 134 7.68 -30.98 -8.53
C LEU A 134 6.71 -29.83 -8.82
N ILE A 135 6.57 -28.91 -7.88
CA ILE A 135 5.77 -27.70 -8.01
C ILE A 135 6.61 -26.44 -7.75
N VAL A 136 6.23 -25.35 -8.40
CA VAL A 136 6.85 -24.03 -8.19
C VAL A 136 5.87 -23.11 -7.46
N ALA A 137 6.32 -22.54 -6.36
CA ALA A 137 5.56 -21.60 -5.53
C ALA A 137 6.07 -20.17 -5.73
N VAL A 138 5.17 -19.25 -6.07
CA VAL A 138 5.49 -17.87 -6.46
C VAL A 138 4.86 -16.89 -5.49
N GLY A 139 5.60 -15.84 -5.12
CA GLY A 139 5.08 -14.75 -4.30
C GLY A 139 6.06 -14.26 -3.23
N LYS A 140 5.72 -13.14 -2.59
CA LYS A 140 6.43 -12.59 -1.43
C LYS A 140 6.35 -13.50 -0.20
N GLY A 141 7.32 -13.36 0.70
CA GLY A 141 7.38 -14.11 1.95
C GLY A 141 8.07 -15.46 1.77
N GLU A 142 7.44 -16.53 2.23
CA GLU A 142 7.96 -17.90 2.19
C GLU A 142 6.96 -18.85 1.50
N PRO A 143 6.67 -18.65 0.20
CA PRO A 143 5.67 -19.43 -0.51
C PRO A 143 6.02 -20.94 -0.52
N ALA A 144 7.31 -21.30 -0.56
CA ALA A 144 7.73 -22.70 -0.51
C ALA A 144 7.46 -23.35 0.86
N LEU A 145 7.65 -22.61 1.96
CA LEU A 145 7.34 -23.11 3.30
C LEU A 145 5.84 -23.33 3.47
N VAL A 146 5.02 -22.38 3.01
CA VAL A 146 3.55 -22.49 3.03
C VAL A 146 3.09 -23.81 2.39
N MET A 147 3.56 -24.06 1.16
CA MET A 147 3.20 -25.27 0.43
C MET A 147 3.76 -26.53 1.11
N SER A 148 4.98 -26.47 1.66
CA SER A 148 5.57 -27.61 2.37
C SER A 148 4.78 -27.97 3.64
N GLU A 149 4.31 -26.98 4.42
CA GLU A 149 3.46 -27.21 5.59
C GLU A 149 2.08 -27.77 5.24
N TYR A 150 1.58 -27.51 4.04
CA TYR A 150 0.35 -28.14 3.55
C TYR A 150 0.55 -29.62 3.18
N GLY A 151 1.79 -30.05 2.94
CA GLY A 151 2.13 -31.44 2.65
C GLY A 151 2.73 -31.68 1.26
N PHE A 152 2.99 -30.65 0.47
CA PHE A 152 3.70 -30.80 -0.80
C PHE A 152 5.18 -31.09 -0.52
N ARG A 153 5.74 -32.15 -1.11
CA ARG A 153 7.09 -32.62 -0.78
C ARG A 153 8.19 -32.07 -1.68
N LYS A 154 7.88 -31.82 -2.96
CA LYS A 154 8.83 -31.28 -3.94
C LYS A 154 8.47 -29.85 -4.32
N VAL A 155 8.76 -28.92 -3.42
CA VAL A 155 8.45 -27.51 -3.60
C VAL A 155 9.72 -26.70 -3.80
N LEU A 156 9.73 -25.84 -4.81
CA LEU A 156 10.71 -24.78 -4.95
C LEU A 156 10.00 -23.43 -5.02
N SER A 157 10.52 -22.44 -4.32
CA SER A 157 10.15 -21.05 -4.57
C SER A 157 10.62 -20.61 -5.97
N MET A 158 10.00 -19.56 -6.51
CA MET A 158 10.43 -18.98 -7.78
C MET A 158 11.91 -18.56 -7.76
N ASP A 159 12.38 -18.01 -6.64
CA ASP A 159 13.79 -17.67 -6.41
C ASP A 159 14.71 -18.90 -6.49
N GLU A 160 14.35 -19.96 -5.77
CA GLU A 160 15.13 -21.21 -5.76
C GLU A 160 15.16 -21.85 -7.14
N TYR A 161 13.99 -22.01 -7.78
CA TYR A 161 13.86 -22.62 -9.10
C TYR A 161 14.69 -21.89 -10.16
N SER A 162 14.57 -20.56 -10.21
CA SER A 162 15.33 -19.71 -11.14
C SER A 162 16.84 -19.85 -10.93
N SER A 163 17.30 -20.08 -9.69
CA SER A 163 18.72 -20.17 -9.37
C SER A 163 19.42 -21.42 -9.93
N TYR A 164 18.67 -22.43 -10.40
CA TYR A 164 19.23 -23.60 -11.09
C TYR A 164 19.59 -23.31 -12.54
N PHE A 165 18.90 -22.38 -13.20
CA PHE A 165 19.09 -22.11 -14.62
C PHE A 165 19.97 -20.89 -14.82
N ARG A 166 21.09 -21.06 -15.55
CA ARG A 166 21.91 -19.92 -15.97
C ARG A 166 21.14 -19.07 -16.98
N ASP A 167 21.25 -17.76 -16.83
CA ASP A 167 20.72 -16.76 -17.76
C ASP A 167 19.20 -16.83 -18.02
N ILE A 168 18.43 -17.58 -17.22
CA ILE A 168 16.96 -17.62 -17.30
C ILE A 168 16.33 -16.26 -16.98
N ASP A 169 17.03 -15.46 -16.17
CA ASP A 169 16.72 -14.08 -15.88
C ASP A 169 17.84 -13.20 -16.46
N PRO A 170 17.69 -12.68 -17.68
CA PRO A 170 18.74 -11.87 -18.33
C PRO A 170 18.99 -10.55 -17.60
N LEU A 171 18.08 -10.12 -16.73
CA LEU A 171 18.23 -8.91 -15.93
C LEU A 171 18.90 -9.17 -14.58
N ALA A 172 19.12 -10.42 -14.19
CA ALA A 172 19.76 -10.78 -12.92
C ALA A 172 21.09 -10.03 -12.66
N PRO A 173 22.01 -9.85 -13.65
CA PRO A 173 23.25 -9.11 -13.43
C PRO A 173 23.07 -7.63 -13.07
N PHE A 174 21.90 -7.05 -13.39
CA PHE A 174 21.59 -5.64 -13.15
C PHE A 174 20.78 -5.43 -11.85
N LYS A 175 20.40 -6.51 -11.16
CA LYS A 175 19.65 -6.44 -9.91
C LYS A 175 20.62 -6.25 -8.75
N THR A 176 20.52 -5.11 -8.08
CA THR A 176 21.31 -4.77 -6.88
C THR A 176 20.67 -5.26 -5.58
N TRP A 177 19.56 -5.98 -5.68
CA TRP A 177 18.74 -6.44 -4.57
C TRP A 177 18.46 -7.93 -4.74
N THR A 178 18.31 -8.64 -3.62
CA THR A 178 17.86 -10.02 -3.59
C THR A 178 16.46 -10.07 -3.01
N VAL A 179 15.59 -10.88 -3.60
CA VAL A 179 14.27 -11.18 -3.03
C VAL A 179 14.52 -12.15 -1.86
N GLY A 180 14.42 -11.64 -0.63
CA GLY A 180 14.17 -12.48 0.55
C GLY A 180 15.26 -13.46 0.99
N GLN A 181 16.54 -13.07 1.02
CA GLN A 181 17.46 -13.71 1.97
C GLN A 181 17.27 -13.06 3.35
N THR A 182 16.60 -13.74 4.27
CA THR A 182 16.93 -13.55 5.68
C THR A 182 18.36 -14.01 5.87
N ASP A 183 19.23 -13.13 6.36
CA ASP A 183 20.58 -13.46 6.79
C ASP A 183 20.56 -14.66 7.75
N ASN A 184 20.72 -15.85 7.21
CA ASN A 184 21.11 -17.04 7.93
C ASN A 184 22.22 -17.66 7.12
N ASN A 185 23.43 -17.54 7.67
CA ASN A 185 24.63 -18.34 7.39
C ASN A 185 24.43 -19.39 6.29
N SER A 186 25.20 -19.24 5.21
CA SER A 186 25.88 -20.31 4.47
C SER A 186 25.71 -21.73 5.06
N SER A 187 24.51 -22.29 4.95
CA SER A 187 24.33 -23.72 4.78
C SER A 187 24.53 -23.94 3.30
N ALA A 188 25.43 -24.86 2.95
CA ALA A 188 25.59 -25.31 1.56
C ALA A 188 24.18 -25.50 0.98
N LYS A 189 23.86 -24.85 -0.15
CA LYS A 189 22.58 -25.01 -0.84
C LYS A 189 22.33 -26.51 -0.94
N VAL A 190 21.42 -27.03 -0.11
CA VAL A 190 21.12 -28.45 -0.08
C VAL A 190 20.44 -28.70 -1.41
N HIS A 191 21.15 -29.36 -2.33
CA HIS A 191 20.54 -29.78 -3.57
C HIS A 191 19.31 -30.61 -3.22
N PRO A 192 18.14 -30.31 -3.81
CA PRO A 192 16.95 -31.12 -3.59
C PRO A 192 17.28 -32.57 -3.97
N LEU A 193 16.61 -33.51 -3.30
CA LEU A 193 16.74 -34.95 -3.57
C LEU A 193 16.27 -35.37 -4.97
N TYR A 194 15.87 -34.43 -5.81
CA TYR A 194 15.31 -34.61 -7.14
C TYR A 194 16.00 -33.71 -8.17
N ASP A 195 16.04 -34.16 -9.42
CA ASP A 195 16.75 -33.48 -10.50
C ASP A 195 15.89 -32.38 -11.15
N VAL A 196 16.14 -31.13 -10.76
CA VAL A 196 15.44 -29.94 -11.26
C VAL A 196 15.64 -29.74 -12.77
N TYR A 197 16.72 -30.28 -13.36
CA TYR A 197 17.02 -30.13 -14.79
C TYR A 197 16.32 -31.16 -15.67
N ALA A 198 15.83 -32.26 -15.09
CA ALA A 198 15.16 -33.35 -15.81
C ALA A 198 13.67 -33.47 -15.46
N GLU A 199 13.28 -33.13 -14.23
CA GLU A 199 11.91 -33.26 -13.77
C GLU A 199 11.05 -32.06 -14.22
N ARG A 200 9.89 -32.36 -14.83
CA ARG A 200 8.93 -31.33 -15.26
C ARG A 200 8.13 -30.81 -14.08
N VAL A 201 8.03 -29.48 -13.95
CA VAL A 201 7.08 -28.82 -13.05
C VAL A 201 5.66 -29.23 -13.41
N LYS A 202 4.97 -29.88 -12.47
CA LYS A 202 3.59 -30.39 -12.64
C LYS A 202 2.52 -29.40 -12.23
N GLY A 203 2.89 -28.37 -11.47
CA GLY A 203 1.95 -27.33 -11.05
C GLY A 203 2.68 -26.06 -10.62
N VAL A 204 2.06 -24.92 -10.93
CA VAL A 204 2.52 -23.60 -10.52
C VAL A 204 1.49 -22.98 -9.60
N PHE A 205 1.94 -22.48 -8.46
CA PHE A 205 1.10 -21.91 -7.41
C PHE A 205 1.56 -20.49 -7.09
N VAL A 206 0.78 -19.49 -7.50
CA VAL A 206 0.95 -18.11 -7.06
C VAL A 206 0.29 -17.99 -5.70
N VAL A 207 1.10 -18.00 -4.66
CA VAL A 207 0.70 -18.05 -3.24
C VAL A 207 0.40 -16.65 -2.71
N SER A 208 1.16 -15.65 -3.16
CA SER A 208 1.06 -14.25 -2.74
C SER A 208 1.60 -13.33 -3.85
N ASP A 209 1.50 -12.01 -3.68
CA ASP A 209 1.94 -11.06 -4.71
C ASP A 209 3.44 -11.27 -5.04
N PRO A 210 3.79 -11.50 -6.32
CA PRO A 210 5.17 -11.61 -6.77
C PRO A 210 5.94 -10.29 -6.56
N VAL A 211 7.22 -10.40 -6.23
CA VAL A 211 8.07 -9.24 -5.89
C VAL A 211 8.85 -8.75 -7.11
N ASP A 212 9.38 -9.67 -7.92
CA ASP A 212 10.19 -9.37 -9.09
C ASP A 212 9.43 -9.78 -10.35
N TRP A 213 8.51 -8.92 -10.79
CA TRP A 213 7.63 -9.24 -11.92
C TRP A 213 8.41 -9.54 -13.20
N GLY A 214 9.56 -8.88 -13.43
CA GLY A 214 10.35 -9.11 -14.64
C GLY A 214 10.84 -10.55 -14.73
N ARG A 215 11.46 -11.06 -13.65
CA ARG A 215 11.88 -12.46 -13.58
C ARG A 215 10.69 -13.40 -13.53
N ASP A 216 9.76 -13.14 -12.62
CA ASP A 216 8.68 -14.08 -12.33
C ASP A 216 7.79 -14.27 -13.57
N LEU A 217 7.52 -13.21 -14.35
CA LEU A 217 6.81 -13.31 -15.63
C LEU A 217 7.60 -14.12 -16.67
N GLN A 218 8.90 -13.85 -16.83
CA GLN A 218 9.77 -14.56 -17.79
C GLN A 218 9.79 -16.06 -17.48
N VAL A 219 10.14 -16.42 -16.24
CA VAL A 219 10.28 -17.81 -15.80
C VAL A 219 8.94 -18.54 -15.83
N LEU A 220 7.83 -17.87 -15.46
CA LEU A 220 6.50 -18.45 -15.62
C LEU A 220 6.15 -18.71 -17.08
N CYS A 221 6.43 -17.78 -17.99
CA CYS A 221 6.23 -18.01 -19.42
C CYS A 221 7.04 -19.23 -19.90
N ASP A 222 8.28 -19.38 -19.45
CA ASP A 222 9.12 -20.53 -19.82
C ASP A 222 8.54 -21.85 -19.28
N ILE A 223 8.18 -21.92 -18.00
CA ILE A 223 7.55 -23.11 -17.40
C ILE A 223 6.24 -23.46 -18.11
N LEU A 224 5.38 -22.46 -18.31
CA LEU A 224 4.02 -22.65 -18.82
C LEU A 224 3.98 -22.98 -20.32
N SER A 225 4.95 -22.49 -21.10
CA SER A 225 4.99 -22.73 -22.54
C SER A 225 5.70 -24.04 -22.91
N THR A 226 6.57 -24.55 -22.02
CA THR A 226 7.41 -25.73 -22.29
C THR A 226 6.88 -27.03 -21.68
N GLY A 227 5.71 -26.99 -21.05
CA GLY A 227 5.18 -28.12 -20.30
C GLY A 227 6.01 -28.47 -19.06
N GLY A 228 6.50 -27.44 -18.36
CA GLY A 228 7.14 -27.57 -17.06
C GLY A 228 8.65 -27.73 -17.07
N LEU A 229 9.33 -27.61 -18.21
CA LEU A 229 10.79 -27.70 -18.27
C LEU A 229 11.37 -26.66 -19.24
N PRO A 230 11.83 -25.51 -18.73
CA PRO A 230 12.43 -24.43 -19.52
C PRO A 230 13.49 -24.95 -20.50
N GLY A 231 13.45 -24.46 -21.75
CA GLY A 231 14.36 -24.88 -22.81
C GLY A 231 14.00 -26.18 -23.55
N SER A 232 12.99 -26.94 -23.10
CA SER A 232 12.63 -28.25 -23.71
C SER A 232 11.70 -28.19 -24.94
N GLY A 233 11.56 -27.02 -25.58
CA GLY A 233 10.58 -26.77 -26.65
C GLY A 233 9.15 -26.57 -26.12
N LYS A 234 8.16 -26.32 -27.00
CA LYS A 234 6.76 -26.13 -26.58
C LYS A 234 6.16 -27.43 -26.02
N GLY A 235 5.32 -27.30 -24.99
CA GLY A 235 4.62 -28.43 -24.35
C GLY A 235 3.29 -28.04 -23.72
N ASP A 236 2.57 -29.03 -23.20
CA ASP A 236 1.25 -28.81 -22.58
C ASP A 236 1.37 -28.01 -21.29
N GLN A 237 0.61 -26.91 -21.19
CA GLN A 237 0.67 -26.01 -20.05
C GLN A 237 0.37 -26.74 -18.72
N PRO A 238 1.28 -26.72 -17.73
CA PRO A 238 0.99 -27.22 -16.40
C PRO A 238 -0.13 -26.38 -15.75
N PRO A 239 -0.93 -26.97 -14.85
CA PRO A 239 -1.89 -26.24 -14.04
C PRO A 239 -1.28 -25.04 -13.33
N LEU A 240 -1.95 -23.89 -13.45
CA LEU A 240 -1.60 -22.63 -12.82
C LEU A 240 -2.70 -22.21 -11.85
N TYR A 241 -2.33 -21.99 -10.60
CA TYR A 241 -3.25 -21.58 -9.53
C TYR A 241 -2.86 -20.21 -8.98
N PHE A 242 -3.85 -19.33 -8.80
CA PHE A 242 -3.71 -18.05 -8.12
C PHE A 242 -4.48 -18.05 -6.80
N ALA A 243 -3.86 -17.57 -5.73
CA ALA A 243 -4.46 -17.52 -4.41
C ALA A 243 -5.57 -16.46 -4.30
N ALA A 244 -5.53 -15.43 -5.15
CA ALA A 244 -6.49 -14.36 -5.25
C ALA A 244 -6.48 -13.75 -6.67
N ASP A 245 -7.49 -12.94 -7.00
CA ASP A 245 -7.57 -12.20 -8.27
C ASP A 245 -7.88 -10.71 -8.07
N ASP A 246 -7.45 -10.16 -6.95
CA ASP A 246 -7.71 -8.75 -6.63
C ASP A 246 -6.83 -7.86 -7.50
N LEU A 247 -7.48 -7.00 -8.31
CA LEU A 247 -6.78 -6.00 -9.10
C LEU A 247 -6.07 -4.97 -8.20
N GLU A 248 -6.78 -4.52 -7.17
CA GLU A 248 -6.42 -3.40 -6.30
C GLU A 248 -6.66 -3.76 -4.84
N TYR A 249 -5.78 -3.28 -3.95
CA TYR A 249 -5.93 -3.40 -2.50
C TYR A 249 -5.42 -2.13 -1.79
N GLN A 250 -5.91 -1.89 -0.57
CA GLN A 250 -5.49 -0.74 0.23
C GLN A 250 -4.25 -1.07 1.07
N ALA A 251 -3.11 -0.47 0.71
CA ALA A 251 -1.87 -0.57 1.49
C ALA A 251 -1.68 0.63 2.44
N ALA A 252 -0.45 0.83 2.94
CA ALA A 252 -0.10 2.01 3.73
C ALA A 252 -0.15 3.33 2.93
N PHE A 253 0.04 3.26 1.60
CA PHE A 253 0.04 4.45 0.75
C PHE A 253 -1.39 4.99 0.57
N PRO A 254 -1.60 6.33 0.45
CA PRO A 254 -2.95 6.91 0.38
C PRO A 254 -3.81 6.46 -0.80
N SER A 255 -3.20 6.02 -1.90
CA SER A 255 -3.91 5.43 -3.05
C SER A 255 -3.71 3.92 -3.13
N GLU A 256 -4.72 3.25 -3.67
CA GLU A 256 -4.78 1.80 -3.87
C GLU A 256 -3.57 1.29 -4.64
N ARG A 257 -3.11 0.08 -4.29
CA ARG A 257 -1.97 -0.58 -4.92
C ARG A 257 -2.44 -1.76 -5.75
N LEU A 258 -1.73 -2.04 -6.83
CA LEU A 258 -1.98 -3.20 -7.67
C LEU A 258 -1.65 -4.48 -6.91
N GLY A 259 -2.57 -5.45 -6.94
CA GLY A 259 -2.42 -6.76 -6.31
C GLY A 259 -2.14 -7.88 -7.32
N MET A 260 -2.33 -9.12 -6.85
CA MET A 260 -2.13 -10.35 -7.61
C MET A 260 -2.92 -10.40 -8.92
N GLY A 261 -4.12 -9.82 -8.97
CA GLY A 261 -4.93 -9.77 -10.20
C GLY A 261 -4.28 -8.94 -11.30
N ALA A 262 -3.56 -7.87 -10.95
CA ALA A 262 -2.77 -7.10 -11.93
C ALA A 262 -1.60 -7.92 -12.48
N PHE A 263 -0.92 -8.69 -11.63
CA PHE A 263 0.14 -9.61 -12.06
C PHE A 263 -0.42 -10.70 -12.99
N ARG A 264 -1.58 -11.27 -12.65
CA ARG A 264 -2.27 -12.25 -13.50
C ARG A 264 -2.58 -11.67 -14.88
N ILE A 265 -3.15 -10.46 -14.95
CA ILE A 265 -3.45 -9.79 -16.22
C ILE A 265 -2.18 -9.58 -17.04
N ALA A 266 -1.07 -9.18 -16.40
CA ALA A 266 0.22 -9.03 -17.08
C ALA A 266 0.73 -10.37 -17.65
N LEU A 267 0.70 -11.43 -16.85
CA LEU A 267 1.09 -12.79 -17.27
C LEU A 267 0.22 -13.28 -18.43
N GLU A 268 -1.09 -13.18 -18.30
CA GLU A 268 -2.05 -13.58 -19.33
C GLU A 268 -1.82 -12.82 -20.63
N SER A 269 -1.64 -11.50 -20.54
CA SER A 269 -1.41 -10.64 -21.72
C SER A 269 -0.10 -10.97 -22.45
N ILE A 270 0.95 -11.31 -21.72
CA ILE A 270 2.24 -11.71 -22.30
C ILE A 270 2.13 -13.12 -22.88
N TYR A 271 1.65 -14.08 -22.10
CA TYR A 271 1.52 -15.48 -22.48
C TYR A 271 0.68 -15.66 -23.75
N ASN A 272 -0.47 -14.98 -23.83
CA ASN A 272 -1.38 -15.06 -24.98
C ASN A 272 -0.80 -14.43 -26.26
N LYS A 273 0.23 -13.59 -26.15
CA LYS A 273 0.93 -13.02 -27.32
C LYS A 273 2.03 -13.93 -27.86
N ILE A 274 2.59 -14.81 -27.03
CA ILE A 274 3.71 -15.69 -27.39
C ILE A 274 3.27 -17.14 -27.66
N ASN A 275 2.07 -17.52 -27.22
CA ASN A 275 1.51 -18.86 -27.39
C ASN A 275 0.23 -18.86 -28.22
N ASP A 276 -0.02 -19.97 -28.90
CA ASP A 276 -1.19 -20.16 -29.77
C ASP A 276 -2.49 -20.43 -28.97
N HIS A 277 -2.34 -20.85 -27.71
CA HIS A 277 -3.45 -21.16 -26.82
C HIS A 277 -3.51 -20.14 -25.68
N PRO A 278 -4.72 -19.74 -25.25
CA PRO A 278 -4.86 -18.82 -24.13
C PRO A 278 -4.39 -19.46 -22.82
N LEU A 279 -3.85 -18.63 -21.94
CA LEU A 279 -3.43 -19.01 -20.60
C LEU A 279 -4.61 -19.63 -19.84
N LYS A 280 -4.42 -20.84 -19.34
CA LYS A 280 -5.42 -21.52 -18.49
C LYS A 280 -4.99 -21.38 -17.04
N TYR A 281 -5.87 -20.87 -16.18
CA TYR A 281 -5.57 -20.75 -14.76
C TYR A 281 -6.83 -20.93 -13.91
N THR A 282 -6.62 -21.21 -12.63
CA THR A 282 -7.68 -21.27 -11.62
C THR A 282 -7.36 -20.27 -10.52
N SER A 283 -8.28 -19.35 -10.24
CA SER A 283 -8.15 -18.38 -9.15
C SER A 283 -9.01 -18.78 -7.95
N TYR A 284 -8.39 -18.74 -6.78
CA TYR A 284 -9.02 -18.80 -5.48
C TYR A 284 -9.20 -17.38 -4.93
N GLY A 285 -9.51 -17.27 -3.64
CA GLY A 285 -9.76 -16.00 -2.98
C GLY A 285 -11.19 -15.47 -3.20
N LYS A 286 -11.56 -14.48 -2.40
CA LYS A 286 -12.77 -13.68 -2.58
C LYS A 286 -12.69 -12.98 -3.95
N PRO A 287 -13.81 -12.78 -4.69
CA PRO A 287 -15.21 -13.02 -4.32
C PRO A 287 -15.72 -14.44 -4.64
N ASN A 288 -14.86 -15.47 -4.77
CA ASN A 288 -15.31 -16.83 -5.11
C ASN A 288 -16.18 -17.43 -3.99
N PRO A 289 -17.44 -17.85 -4.26
CA PRO A 289 -18.34 -18.43 -3.24
C PRO A 289 -17.78 -19.66 -2.52
N PHE A 290 -16.90 -20.42 -3.17
CA PHE A 290 -16.26 -21.58 -2.56
C PHE A 290 -15.43 -21.21 -1.32
N VAL A 291 -14.77 -20.04 -1.34
CA VAL A 291 -13.97 -19.53 -0.23
C VAL A 291 -14.86 -19.24 0.99
N PHE A 292 -16.03 -18.63 0.77
CA PHE A 292 -17.01 -18.39 1.81
C PHE A 292 -17.61 -19.69 2.36
N LYS A 293 -17.86 -20.69 1.51
CA LYS A 293 -18.30 -22.02 1.97
C LYS A 293 -17.26 -22.68 2.88
N ASN A 294 -15.98 -22.60 2.52
CA ASN A 294 -14.89 -23.14 3.33
C ASN A 294 -14.75 -22.37 4.66
N ALA A 295 -14.78 -21.04 4.62
CA ALA A 295 -14.77 -20.18 5.81
C ALA A 295 -15.91 -20.52 6.78
N ALA A 296 -17.14 -20.74 6.28
CA ALA A 296 -18.27 -21.17 7.10
C ALA A 296 -18.00 -22.54 7.76
N SER A 297 -17.43 -23.51 7.02
CA SER A 297 -17.08 -24.82 7.58
C SER A 297 -16.01 -24.72 8.67
N ILE A 298 -15.03 -23.82 8.52
CA ILE A 298 -14.00 -23.57 9.54
C ILE A 298 -14.63 -22.96 10.80
N LEU A 299 -15.52 -21.98 10.65
CA LEU A 299 -16.26 -21.41 11.78
C LEU A 299 -17.07 -22.46 12.54
N GLU A 300 -17.72 -23.38 11.83
CA GLU A 300 -18.48 -24.45 12.49
C GLU A 300 -17.55 -25.38 13.29
N LYS A 301 -16.41 -25.78 12.72
CA LYS A 301 -15.40 -26.56 13.44
C LYS A 301 -14.87 -25.82 14.68
N LEU A 302 -14.69 -24.51 14.56
CA LEU A 302 -14.25 -23.67 15.67
C LEU A 302 -15.30 -23.62 16.79
N VAL A 303 -16.59 -23.45 16.45
CA VAL A 303 -17.69 -23.54 17.43
C VAL A 303 -17.75 -24.90 18.11
N MET A 304 -17.59 -26.00 17.36
CA MET A 304 -17.55 -27.35 17.95
C MET A 304 -16.43 -27.51 18.98
N SER A 305 -15.27 -26.87 18.76
CA SER A 305 -14.16 -26.88 19.72
C SER A 305 -14.44 -26.02 20.96
N MET A 306 -15.17 -24.92 20.80
CA MET A 306 -15.53 -24.00 21.89
C MET A 306 -16.67 -24.54 22.77
N TYR A 307 -17.58 -25.31 22.19
CA TYR A 307 -18.77 -25.85 22.86
C TYR A 307 -18.89 -27.37 22.68
N PRO A 308 -18.02 -28.20 23.30
CA PRO A 308 -18.00 -29.64 23.08
C PRO A 308 -19.28 -30.37 23.54
N ASN A 309 -20.02 -29.77 24.48
CA ASN A 309 -21.22 -30.35 25.10
C ASN A 309 -22.55 -29.84 24.50
N SER A 310 -22.53 -28.95 23.49
CA SER A 310 -23.76 -28.61 22.77
C SER A 310 -24.16 -29.80 21.89
N GLN A 311 -25.13 -30.59 22.34
CA GLN A 311 -25.59 -31.75 21.57
C GLN A 311 -26.05 -31.34 20.17
N ALA A 312 -25.63 -32.12 19.18
CA ALA A 312 -26.31 -32.18 17.90
C ALA A 312 -27.71 -32.75 18.14
N SER A 313 -28.75 -31.93 18.00
CA SER A 313 -30.07 -32.44 17.67
C SER A 313 -29.91 -33.25 16.38
N ASN A 314 -30.34 -34.51 16.37
CA ASN A 314 -30.26 -35.41 15.20
C ASN A 314 -31.13 -34.96 14.00
N GLU A 315 -31.58 -33.69 13.98
CA GLU A 315 -32.21 -33.07 12.83
C GLU A 315 -31.11 -32.49 11.94
N VAL A 316 -30.95 -33.11 10.77
CA VAL A 316 -29.84 -32.97 9.81
C VAL A 316 -29.60 -31.53 9.27
N ASN A 317 -30.27 -30.49 9.79
CA ASN A 317 -30.15 -29.10 9.34
C ASN A 317 -29.95 -28.05 10.44
N ASP A 318 -29.83 -28.42 11.73
CA ASP A 318 -29.72 -27.45 12.85
C ASP A 318 -28.27 -26.95 13.08
N HIS A 319 -27.36 -27.31 12.17
CA HIS A 319 -25.91 -27.10 12.28
C HIS A 319 -25.37 -25.86 11.61
N GLN A 320 -26.19 -24.88 11.25
CA GLN A 320 -25.74 -23.72 10.48
C GLN A 320 -26.01 -22.41 11.22
N PHE A 321 -25.00 -21.54 11.32
CA PHE A 321 -25.19 -20.17 11.77
C PHE A 321 -26.41 -19.53 11.10
N SER A 322 -27.25 -18.83 11.87
CA SER A 322 -28.36 -18.05 11.31
C SER A 322 -27.84 -16.87 10.48
N THR A 323 -26.68 -16.33 10.84
CA THR A 323 -26.01 -15.25 10.11
C THR A 323 -24.50 -15.31 10.30
N ILE A 324 -23.74 -15.12 9.22
CA ILE A 324 -22.28 -14.91 9.26
C ILE A 324 -22.01 -13.52 8.69
N TYR A 325 -21.44 -12.63 9.48
CA TYR A 325 -21.12 -11.27 9.03
C TYR A 325 -19.75 -11.25 8.36
N MET A 326 -19.69 -10.96 7.05
CA MET A 326 -18.47 -10.60 6.35
C MET A 326 -18.22 -9.11 6.52
N VAL A 327 -17.18 -8.75 7.26
CA VAL A 327 -16.72 -7.37 7.45
C VAL A 327 -15.57 -7.10 6.48
N GLY A 328 -15.79 -6.23 5.51
CA GLY A 328 -14.84 -5.95 4.42
C GLY A 328 -14.80 -4.48 4.04
N ASP A 329 -13.74 -4.07 3.35
CA ASP A 329 -13.56 -2.71 2.83
C ASP A 329 -13.71 -2.64 1.31
N ASN A 330 -13.71 -3.78 0.61
CA ASN A 330 -13.73 -3.84 -0.84
C ASN A 330 -15.07 -4.36 -1.38
N PRO A 331 -15.92 -3.51 -2.00
CA PRO A 331 -17.24 -3.91 -2.49
C PRO A 331 -17.18 -5.01 -3.56
N LYS A 332 -16.18 -4.96 -4.46
CA LYS A 332 -16.04 -5.91 -5.57
C LYS A 332 -15.60 -7.30 -5.11
N VAL A 333 -15.01 -7.38 -3.91
CA VAL A 333 -14.33 -8.58 -3.39
C VAL A 333 -15.09 -9.13 -2.17
N ASP A 334 -15.15 -8.38 -1.08
CA ASP A 334 -15.75 -8.84 0.18
C ASP A 334 -17.27 -8.89 0.10
N ILE A 335 -17.88 -7.77 -0.31
CA ILE A 335 -19.33 -7.60 -0.33
C ILE A 335 -19.93 -8.45 -1.44
N ASN A 336 -19.41 -8.33 -2.65
CA ASN A 336 -19.77 -9.20 -3.77
C ASN A 336 -19.58 -10.70 -3.45
N GLY A 337 -18.52 -11.05 -2.74
CA GLY A 337 -18.27 -12.43 -2.31
C GLY A 337 -19.34 -12.96 -1.35
N ALA A 338 -19.69 -12.17 -0.33
CA ALA A 338 -20.76 -12.49 0.60
C ALA A 338 -22.14 -12.56 -0.11
N LEU A 339 -22.42 -11.61 -1.00
CA LEU A 339 -23.65 -11.58 -1.81
C LEU A 339 -23.78 -12.84 -2.69
N LYS A 340 -22.69 -13.25 -3.37
CA LYS A 340 -22.68 -14.45 -4.21
C LYS A 340 -22.76 -15.74 -3.39
N ALA A 341 -22.18 -15.77 -2.19
CA ALA A 341 -22.29 -16.90 -1.29
C ALA A 341 -23.72 -17.08 -0.77
N GLY A 342 -24.48 -15.99 -0.65
CA GLY A 342 -25.85 -16.00 -0.16
C GLY A 342 -25.95 -16.42 1.31
N ARG A 343 -27.14 -16.79 1.77
CA ARG A 343 -27.33 -17.19 3.17
C ARG A 343 -26.39 -18.34 3.57
N PRO A 344 -25.81 -18.32 4.79
CA PRO A 344 -26.10 -17.40 5.90
C PRO A 344 -25.29 -16.09 5.88
N TRP A 345 -24.60 -15.75 4.81
CA TRP A 345 -23.74 -14.56 4.77
C TRP A 345 -24.54 -13.26 4.75
N SER A 346 -24.08 -12.30 5.55
CA SER A 346 -24.48 -10.90 5.51
C SER A 346 -23.24 -10.03 5.50
N SER A 347 -23.31 -8.89 4.83
CA SER A 347 -22.15 -8.06 4.51
C SER A 347 -22.15 -6.74 5.28
N ILE A 348 -20.99 -6.41 5.85
CA ILE A 348 -20.73 -5.14 6.53
C ILE A 348 -19.57 -4.47 5.79
N LEU A 349 -19.84 -3.32 5.19
CA LEU A 349 -18.84 -2.52 4.48
C LEU A 349 -18.26 -1.45 5.40
N THR A 350 -16.93 -1.38 5.47
CA THR A 350 -16.18 -0.36 6.20
C THR A 350 -15.64 0.70 5.25
N ARG A 351 -15.34 1.90 5.76
CA ARG A 351 -14.74 3.01 4.99
C ARG A 351 -13.25 3.18 5.23
N THR A 352 -12.63 2.20 5.90
CA THR A 352 -11.25 2.27 6.37
C THR A 352 -10.26 1.73 5.33
N GLY A 353 -10.71 1.38 4.13
CA GLY A 353 -9.89 0.74 3.12
C GLY A 353 -10.10 1.28 1.71
N VAL A 354 -10.33 0.38 0.75
CA VAL A 354 -10.64 0.63 -0.66
C VAL A 354 -11.90 1.48 -0.78
N PHE A 355 -12.98 1.08 -0.10
CA PHE A 355 -14.19 1.89 -0.07
C PHE A 355 -14.03 3.14 0.79
N ARG A 356 -14.37 4.31 0.23
CA ARG A 356 -14.38 5.60 0.92
C ARG A 356 -15.64 6.42 0.65
N GLY A 357 -16.68 5.77 0.10
CA GLY A 357 -17.94 6.41 -0.23
C GLY A 357 -18.69 6.90 1.00
N LYS A 358 -19.46 7.98 0.84
CA LYS A 358 -20.36 8.47 1.89
C LYS A 358 -21.54 7.51 2.06
N ASP A 359 -22.20 7.20 0.95
CA ASP A 359 -23.32 6.27 0.85
C ASP A 359 -22.83 4.84 0.60
N ASN A 360 -23.73 3.90 0.37
CA ASN A 360 -23.37 2.51 0.04
C ASN A 360 -22.80 2.41 -1.38
N ASP A 361 -22.08 1.32 -1.68
CA ASP A 361 -21.58 1.10 -3.04
C ASP A 361 -22.75 0.92 -4.02
N PRO A 362 -22.77 1.65 -5.16
CA PRO A 362 -23.92 1.62 -6.07
C PRO A 362 -24.04 0.32 -6.86
N VAL A 363 -22.96 -0.46 -6.97
CA VAL A 363 -22.93 -1.71 -7.75
C VAL A 363 -23.05 -2.93 -6.83
N PHE A 364 -22.37 -2.91 -5.69
CA PHE A 364 -22.35 -3.97 -4.70
C PHE A 364 -22.72 -3.43 -3.31
N PRO A 365 -24.00 -3.06 -3.10
CA PRO A 365 -24.43 -2.49 -1.83
C PRO A 365 -24.35 -3.55 -0.72
N ALA A 366 -23.73 -3.19 0.41
CA ALA A 366 -23.67 -4.03 1.60
C ALA A 366 -24.97 -3.97 2.40
N ASP A 367 -25.24 -5.00 3.22
CA ASP A 367 -26.40 -4.99 4.12
C ASP A 367 -26.29 -3.90 5.19
N VAL A 368 -25.06 -3.64 5.65
CA VAL A 368 -24.74 -2.60 6.62
C VAL A 368 -23.50 -1.82 6.17
N LEU A 369 -23.55 -0.50 6.26
CA LEU A 369 -22.39 0.37 6.04
C LEU A 369 -21.96 0.98 7.37
N LYS A 370 -20.85 0.49 7.94
CA LYS A 370 -20.40 0.89 9.29
C LYS A 370 -18.90 0.66 9.48
N ASP A 371 -18.24 1.61 10.14
CA ASP A 371 -16.80 1.49 10.46
C ASP A 371 -16.57 0.66 11.73
N LEU A 372 -15.42 -0.02 11.78
CA LEU A 372 -15.07 -0.90 12.91
C LEU A 372 -14.96 -0.12 14.25
N VAL A 373 -14.60 1.17 14.16
CA VAL A 373 -14.54 2.13 15.28
C VAL A 373 -15.89 2.27 15.99
N LEU A 374 -17.02 1.93 15.38
CA LEU A 374 -18.35 2.04 16.00
C LEU A 374 -18.88 0.73 16.60
N PHE A 375 -18.10 -0.35 16.59
CA PHE A 375 -18.35 -1.50 17.50
C PHE A 375 -17.91 -1.18 18.94
N THR A 376 -17.30 -0.01 19.17
CA THR A 376 -16.88 0.44 20.51
C THR A 376 -18.01 1.09 21.32
N ASP A 377 -19.08 1.55 20.68
CA ASP A 377 -20.24 2.13 21.38
C ASP A 377 -21.11 1.03 22.02
N HIS A 378 -21.77 1.32 23.14
CA HIS A 378 -22.42 0.35 24.05
C HIS A 378 -23.58 -0.48 23.45
N SER A 379 -23.75 -0.43 22.14
CA SER A 379 -24.76 -1.14 21.35
C SER A 379 -24.15 -2.34 20.60
N VAL A 380 -23.47 -3.25 21.30
CA VAL A 380 -23.34 -4.63 20.77
C VAL A 380 -24.67 -5.29 21.12
N PRO A 381 -25.56 -5.58 20.15
CA PRO A 381 -26.80 -6.25 20.48
C PRO A 381 -26.45 -7.62 21.07
N HIS A 382 -27.09 -7.99 22.18
CA HIS A 382 -27.06 -9.35 22.71
C HIS A 382 -27.86 -10.33 21.81
N GLY A 383 -27.81 -10.12 20.50
CA GLY A 383 -28.54 -10.83 19.46
C GLY A 383 -28.01 -10.45 18.07
N PRO A 384 -28.45 -11.14 16.99
CA PRO A 384 -28.11 -10.74 15.63
C PRO A 384 -28.49 -9.28 15.37
N LEU A 385 -27.76 -8.56 14.52
CA LEU A 385 -28.02 -7.18 14.08
C LEU A 385 -29.33 -7.12 13.27
N VAL A 386 -30.45 -7.42 13.93
CA VAL A 386 -31.81 -7.39 13.37
C VAL A 386 -32.43 -6.09 13.88
N HIS A 387 -32.09 -5.00 13.22
CA HIS A 387 -32.87 -3.77 13.05
C HIS A 387 -31.93 -2.65 12.61
N VAL A 388 -31.46 -2.74 11.37
CA VAL A 388 -31.03 -1.56 10.62
C VAL A 388 -31.76 -1.64 9.29
N ASP A 389 -32.42 -0.55 8.93
CA ASP A 389 -33.36 -0.47 7.80
C ASP A 389 -32.78 -1.09 6.54
N ARG A 390 -33.45 -2.14 6.05
CA ARG A 390 -33.25 -2.62 4.68
C ARG A 390 -33.49 -1.42 3.76
N VAL A 391 -32.44 -0.85 3.20
CA VAL A 391 -32.57 0.06 2.07
C VAL A 391 -33.18 -0.75 0.93
N GLN A 392 -34.44 -0.49 0.62
CA GLN A 392 -35.16 -1.14 -0.47
C GLN A 392 -34.45 -0.84 -1.79
N ALA A 393 -33.68 -1.80 -2.30
CA ALA A 393 -33.23 -1.79 -3.68
C ALA A 393 -34.42 -2.18 -4.58
N ASN A 394 -34.95 -1.21 -5.30
CA ASN A 394 -35.91 -1.43 -6.39
C ASN A 394 -35.16 -2.07 -7.58
N PRO A 395 -35.53 -3.27 -8.06
CA PRO A 395 -34.89 -3.86 -9.22
C PRO A 395 -35.52 -3.25 -10.49
N LEU A 396 -34.92 -2.17 -11.02
CA LEU A 396 -35.23 -1.73 -12.37
C LEU A 396 -34.33 -2.46 -13.37
N ILE A 397 -34.91 -3.51 -13.94
CA ILE A 397 -34.49 -4.14 -15.19
C ILE A 397 -34.48 -3.05 -16.27
N PHE A 398 -33.33 -2.76 -16.87
CA PHE A 398 -33.26 -1.98 -18.11
C PHE A 398 -32.64 -2.81 -19.22
N SER A 399 -33.51 -3.18 -20.16
CA SER A 399 -33.22 -3.73 -21.47
C SER A 399 -32.68 -2.66 -22.42
N ASP A 400 -31.71 -3.07 -23.24
CA ASP A 400 -31.16 -2.33 -24.38
C ASP A 400 -32.23 -1.72 -25.31
N LYS A 401 -32.05 -0.42 -25.66
CA LYS A 401 -31.89 0.07 -27.05
C LYS A 401 -31.79 1.62 -27.12
N PRO A 402 -31.07 2.18 -28.12
CA PRO A 402 -30.67 3.59 -28.16
C PRO A 402 -31.71 4.47 -28.88
N SER A 403 -31.85 5.73 -28.44
CA SER A 403 -32.61 6.75 -29.16
C SER A 403 -31.81 8.04 -29.33
N HIS A 404 -31.92 8.61 -30.54
CA HIS A 404 -31.27 9.80 -31.06
C HIS A 404 -31.83 11.11 -30.46
N SER A 405 -30.96 12.10 -30.21
CA SER A 405 -31.27 13.54 -30.34
C SER A 405 -29.94 14.34 -30.35
N THR A 406 -29.49 14.91 -31.48
CA THR A 406 -29.71 16.27 -32.02
C THR A 406 -29.40 17.43 -31.05
N LEU A 407 -28.24 18.07 -31.26
CA LEU A 407 -27.87 19.41 -30.80
C LEU A 407 -27.81 20.38 -32.01
N PRO A 408 -28.13 21.68 -31.85
CA PRO A 408 -28.00 22.70 -32.91
C PRO A 408 -26.64 23.47 -32.87
N PRO A 409 -26.29 24.26 -33.91
CA PRO A 409 -24.92 24.73 -34.17
C PRO A 409 -24.69 26.25 -34.01
N SER A 410 -23.43 26.66 -33.81
CA SER A 410 -22.88 28.03 -34.06
C SER A 410 -21.33 27.95 -34.06
N SER A 411 -20.59 28.07 -35.17
CA SER A 411 -20.22 29.24 -36.02
C SER A 411 -19.24 30.25 -35.38
N ALA A 412 -17.98 30.26 -35.86
CA ALA A 412 -17.04 31.40 -36.03
C ALA A 412 -15.57 30.88 -36.08
N SER A 413 -14.96 30.64 -37.25
CA SER A 413 -14.16 31.56 -38.10
C SER A 413 -12.80 31.99 -37.50
N LEU A 414 -11.74 31.33 -38.00
CA LEU A 414 -10.31 31.71 -37.89
C LEU A 414 -9.93 32.76 -38.94
N PRO A 415 -8.85 33.53 -38.69
CA PRO A 415 -7.96 33.95 -39.76
C PRO A 415 -6.46 33.71 -39.46
N THR A 416 -5.76 33.15 -40.45
CA THR A 416 -4.31 33.35 -40.76
C THR A 416 -4.24 34.28 -42.00
N PRO A 417 -3.09 34.76 -42.54
CA PRO A 417 -1.66 34.40 -42.37
C PRO A 417 -0.73 35.65 -42.22
N ASN A 418 0.61 35.63 -42.10
CA ASN A 418 1.63 35.33 -43.12
C ASN A 418 3.08 35.52 -42.56
N PRO A 419 4.14 35.08 -43.29
CA PRO A 419 5.49 34.82 -42.78
C PRO A 419 6.56 35.82 -43.24
N THR A 420 7.75 35.82 -42.59
CA THR A 420 8.97 36.41 -43.17
C THR A 420 10.25 35.68 -42.76
N ARG A 421 11.23 35.75 -43.67
CA ARG A 421 12.41 34.91 -43.91
C ARG A 421 13.72 35.65 -43.52
N LEU A 422 14.74 34.85 -43.17
CA LEU A 422 16.18 34.90 -43.52
C LEU A 422 17.07 36.13 -43.19
N SER A 423 18.22 35.85 -42.53
CA SER A 423 19.61 35.89 -43.10
C SER A 423 20.63 35.63 -41.96
N GLY A 424 21.56 34.66 -42.04
CA GLY A 424 22.92 34.76 -42.63
C GLY A 424 23.93 35.33 -41.59
N ALA A 425 25.17 34.87 -41.34
CA ALA A 425 26.08 33.92 -41.97
C ALA A 425 27.24 33.50 -41.00
N ARG A 426 27.87 32.37 -41.33
CA ARG A 426 29.12 31.64 -40.94
C ARG A 426 30.46 32.45 -40.76
N PRO A 427 31.67 31.85 -40.51
CA PRO A 427 32.19 30.74 -39.64
C PRO A 427 33.59 31.09 -38.98
N PRO A 428 34.63 30.20 -38.84
CA PRO A 428 34.94 29.13 -37.85
C PRO A 428 36.36 29.24 -37.18
N LEU A 429 36.81 28.25 -36.37
CA LEU A 429 38.21 27.71 -36.15
C LEU A 429 38.21 26.84 -34.85
N ALA A 430 38.36 25.50 -34.87
CA ALA A 430 39.60 24.67 -34.89
C ALA A 430 40.53 24.99 -33.69
N MET A 431 40.82 24.15 -32.69
CA MET A 431 41.42 22.80 -32.59
C MET A 431 42.53 22.93 -31.49
N GLU A 432 42.60 22.04 -30.50
CA GLU A 432 43.83 21.32 -30.08
C GLU A 432 43.78 20.71 -28.67
N THR A 433 44.41 19.54 -28.60
CA THR A 433 44.63 18.62 -27.50
C THR A 433 46.09 18.70 -27.02
N SER A 434 46.38 18.53 -25.72
CA SER A 434 47.68 17.96 -25.29
C SER A 434 47.70 17.48 -23.82
N PHE A 435 48.52 16.45 -23.62
CA PHE A 435 48.71 15.53 -22.47
C PHE A 435 49.64 16.05 -21.33
N LEU A 436 49.36 15.61 -20.07
CA LEU A 436 50.25 15.12 -18.95
C LEU A 436 51.52 15.91 -18.48
N PRO A 437 52.24 15.56 -17.37
CA PRO A 437 51.96 14.70 -16.17
C PRO A 437 52.42 15.24 -14.76
N SER A 438 52.06 14.48 -13.71
CA SER A 438 52.78 14.10 -12.45
C SER A 438 53.52 15.12 -11.54
N THR A 439 53.29 15.05 -10.21
CA THR A 439 54.23 14.52 -9.17
C THR A 439 53.71 14.72 -7.73
N LEU A 440 54.04 13.74 -6.85
CA LEU A 440 53.84 13.69 -5.38
C LEU A 440 55.14 14.11 -4.65
N PRO A 441 55.06 14.50 -3.36
CA PRO A 441 55.96 13.93 -2.33
C PRO A 441 55.25 13.66 -0.98
N THR A 442 55.27 12.43 -0.42
CA THR A 442 56.18 11.80 0.58
C THR A 442 56.21 12.38 2.01
N ALA A 443 55.97 11.48 2.98
CA ALA A 443 55.95 11.64 4.43
C ALA A 443 57.27 11.23 5.12
N LYS A 444 57.46 11.62 6.41
CA LYS A 444 58.00 10.79 7.55
C LYS A 444 58.20 11.61 8.88
N PRO A 445 58.38 10.96 10.07
CA PRO A 445 57.73 11.33 11.35
C PRO A 445 58.67 11.32 12.59
N LEU A 446 58.08 11.11 13.81
CA LEU A 446 58.63 10.74 15.15
C LEU A 446 58.61 11.90 16.19
N HIS A 447 58.35 11.75 17.49
CA HIS A 447 58.64 10.69 18.48
C HIS A 447 57.59 10.60 19.62
N ALA A 448 57.52 9.44 20.27
CA ALA A 448 56.80 9.16 21.51
C ALA A 448 57.74 9.17 22.74
N LEU A 449 57.21 9.44 23.95
CA LEU A 449 57.71 8.86 25.21
C LEU A 449 56.69 9.00 26.37
N ARG A 450 56.63 7.91 27.15
CA ARG A 450 55.86 7.63 28.38
C ARG A 450 56.25 8.53 29.57
N THR A 451 55.36 8.67 30.57
CA THR A 451 55.45 8.00 31.90
C THR A 451 54.32 8.42 32.86
N LEU A 452 54.03 7.51 33.80
CA LEU A 452 53.03 7.56 34.89
C LEU A 452 53.48 8.43 36.07
N SER A 453 52.53 8.91 36.90
CA SER A 453 52.51 8.75 38.37
C SER A 453 51.73 9.88 39.09
N THR A 454 51.33 9.55 40.31
CA THR A 454 50.22 10.02 41.15
C THR A 454 50.49 11.24 42.06
N ALA A 455 49.37 11.89 42.40
CA ALA A 455 48.99 12.49 43.70
C ALA A 455 49.50 13.89 44.15
N ALA A 456 48.49 14.68 44.56
CA ALA A 456 48.40 15.50 45.78
C ALA A 456 48.35 17.04 45.64
N SER A 457 47.19 17.55 46.05
CA SER A 457 46.93 18.77 46.85
C SER A 457 47.25 20.14 46.25
N LEU A 458 46.21 21.00 46.16
CA LEU A 458 46.22 22.38 46.69
C LEU A 458 44.80 23.00 46.60
N ARG A 459 44.41 23.69 47.69
CA ARG A 459 43.10 24.27 47.99
C ARG A 459 42.79 25.57 47.18
N PRO A 460 41.53 26.04 47.13
CA PRO A 460 41.05 26.98 46.11
C PRO A 460 41.16 28.46 46.53
N GLY A 461 41.59 29.30 45.59
CA GLY A 461 41.46 30.77 45.62
C GLY A 461 40.36 31.28 44.68
N PRO A 462 39.82 32.50 44.88
CA PRO A 462 38.55 32.93 44.33
C PRO A 462 38.61 33.20 42.82
N ARG A 463 37.64 32.65 42.08
CA ARG A 463 37.51 32.86 40.62
C ARG A 463 36.94 34.25 40.32
N PRO A 464 37.51 35.01 39.37
CA PRO A 464 36.89 36.22 38.85
C PRO A 464 35.64 35.88 38.02
N ARG A 465 34.61 36.73 38.16
CA ARG A 465 33.29 36.60 37.50
C ARG A 465 33.45 36.61 35.97
N ARG A 466 33.02 35.53 35.30
CA ARG A 466 32.91 35.47 33.84
C ARG A 466 31.71 36.30 33.36
N SER A 467 31.97 37.18 32.40
CA SER A 467 30.95 37.89 31.62
C SER A 467 30.00 36.90 30.95
N THR A 468 28.72 36.96 31.29
CA THR A 468 27.70 36.09 30.72
C THR A 468 27.32 36.62 29.34
N ILE A 469 27.76 35.94 28.27
CA ILE A 469 27.25 36.17 26.91
C ILE A 469 25.76 35.80 26.92
N ARG A 470 24.87 36.81 26.95
CA ARG A 470 23.39 36.66 27.01
C ARG A 470 22.73 36.22 25.70
N ALA A 471 23.49 35.87 24.66
CA ALA A 471 22.95 35.57 23.32
C ALA A 471 23.20 34.12 22.84
N ALA A 472 23.49 33.18 23.74
CA ALA A 472 23.52 31.77 23.38
C ALA A 472 22.12 31.16 23.56
N ILE A 473 21.38 30.98 22.45
CA ILE A 473 20.17 30.15 22.45
C ILE A 473 20.57 28.77 23.00
N THR A 474 19.89 28.32 24.06
CA THR A 474 20.13 27.03 24.70
C THR A 474 19.94 25.89 23.69
N ARG A 475 20.66 24.79 23.89
CA ARG A 475 20.60 23.62 22.99
C ARG A 475 19.15 23.13 22.80
N GLY A 476 18.36 23.11 23.88
CA GLY A 476 16.94 22.77 23.85
C GLY A 476 16.13 23.65 22.89
N ARG A 477 16.23 24.99 22.99
CA ARG A 477 15.50 25.90 22.06
C ARG A 477 15.90 25.73 20.59
N LYS A 478 17.15 25.33 20.31
CA LYS A 478 17.59 25.01 18.94
C LYS A 478 16.98 23.70 18.45
N GLU A 479 16.86 22.70 19.33
CA GLU A 479 16.20 21.43 19.04
C GLU A 479 14.69 21.65 18.83
N ASP A 480 14.05 22.48 19.64
CA ASP A 480 12.63 22.87 19.48
C ASP A 480 12.39 23.59 18.15
N THR A 481 13.29 24.50 17.76
CA THR A 481 13.18 25.20 16.46
C THR A 481 13.35 24.23 15.29
N VAL A 482 14.22 23.23 15.42
CA VAL A 482 14.40 22.19 14.39
C VAL A 482 13.17 21.27 14.34
N ALA A 483 12.58 20.93 15.47
CA ALA A 483 11.34 20.14 15.54
C ALA A 483 10.17 20.89 14.89
N ALA A 484 9.99 22.18 15.20
CA ALA A 484 8.96 23.02 14.59
C ALA A 484 9.15 23.13 13.07
N VAL A 485 10.38 23.30 12.58
CA VAL A 485 10.65 23.32 11.13
C VAL A 485 10.36 21.95 10.50
N ARG A 486 10.66 20.84 11.17
CA ARG A 486 10.30 19.49 10.66
C ARG A 486 8.80 19.28 10.57
N GLU A 487 8.05 19.72 11.57
CA GLU A 487 6.58 19.69 11.54
C GLU A 487 6.03 20.51 10.34
N GLN A 488 6.63 21.66 10.04
CA GLN A 488 6.26 22.45 8.85
C GLN A 488 6.74 21.83 7.53
N LEU A 489 7.64 20.85 7.54
CA LEU A 489 8.03 20.10 6.34
C LEU A 489 7.09 18.93 6.07
N GLU A 490 6.39 18.42 7.10
CA GLU A 490 5.37 17.38 6.98
C GLU A 490 4.12 18.00 6.32
N GLY A 491 3.91 17.68 5.04
CA GLY A 491 2.79 18.23 4.24
C GLY A 491 3.11 19.54 3.52
N CYS A 492 4.39 19.90 3.37
CA CYS A 492 4.81 21.02 2.53
C CYS A 492 5.02 20.54 1.09
N TYR A 493 4.47 21.25 0.11
CA TYR A 493 4.63 20.96 -1.32
C TYR A 493 5.74 21.82 -1.96
N LEU A 494 5.93 23.04 -1.45
CA LEU A 494 6.96 23.97 -1.92
C LEU A 494 7.68 24.61 -0.74
N LEU A 495 9.00 24.47 -0.72
CA LEU A 495 9.89 25.20 0.19
C LEU A 495 10.66 26.24 -0.62
N ALA A 496 10.42 27.53 -0.35
CA ALA A 496 11.11 28.62 -1.02
C ALA A 496 11.97 29.44 -0.05
N GLY A 497 13.19 29.77 -0.46
CA GLY A 497 14.10 30.67 0.26
C GLY A 497 14.06 32.07 -0.33
N ILE A 498 13.69 33.05 0.49
CA ILE A 498 13.60 34.47 0.13
C ILE A 498 14.69 35.24 0.87
N ARG A 499 15.48 36.06 0.16
CA ARG A 499 16.40 37.00 0.82
C ARG A 499 15.59 38.19 1.37
N TYR A 500 15.87 38.62 2.60
CA TYR A 500 15.16 39.75 3.24
C TYR A 500 16.08 40.89 3.68
N GLU A 501 17.17 41.11 2.95
CA GLU A 501 18.15 42.13 3.29
C GLU A 501 17.54 43.53 3.14
N GLY A 502 17.49 44.30 4.22
CA GLY A 502 16.93 45.67 4.23
C GLY A 502 15.42 45.78 4.45
N LEU A 503 14.68 44.69 4.70
CA LEU A 503 13.25 44.74 5.01
C LEU A 503 12.98 45.10 6.47
N THR A 504 12.05 46.04 6.70
CA THR A 504 11.58 46.39 8.05
C THR A 504 10.61 45.35 8.61
N VAL A 505 10.47 45.28 9.94
CA VAL A 505 9.54 44.35 10.60
C VAL A 505 8.09 44.55 10.14
N LYS A 506 7.69 45.80 9.85
CA LYS A 506 6.35 46.12 9.32
C LYS A 506 6.12 45.53 7.94
N GLN A 507 7.13 45.55 7.08
CA GLN A 507 7.06 44.97 5.72
C GLN A 507 6.98 43.44 5.76
N ILE A 508 7.76 42.78 6.63
CA ILE A 508 7.68 41.31 6.80
C ILE A 508 6.32 40.91 7.37
N GLN A 509 5.74 41.70 8.28
CA GLN A 509 4.40 41.46 8.80
C GLN A 509 3.33 41.66 7.70
N GLY A 510 3.45 42.69 6.87
CA GLY A 510 2.57 42.89 5.72
C GLY A 510 2.61 41.73 4.72
N ILE A 511 3.79 41.13 4.49
CA ILE A 511 3.90 39.91 3.67
C ILE A 511 3.18 38.73 4.33
N ARG A 512 3.29 38.57 5.66
CA ARG A 512 2.58 37.51 6.38
C ARG A 512 1.07 37.66 6.30
N ASP A 513 0.57 38.89 6.41
CA ASP A 513 -0.87 39.18 6.39
C ASP A 513 -1.45 39.07 4.96
N ALA A 514 -0.63 39.26 3.93
CA ALA A 514 -1.02 39.11 2.52
C ALA A 514 -0.93 37.66 1.99
N LEU A 515 -0.26 36.76 2.72
CA LEU A 515 -0.19 35.35 2.37
C LEU A 515 -1.47 34.63 2.86
N PRO A 516 -2.02 33.68 2.08
CA PRO A 516 -3.16 32.88 2.52
C PRO A 516 -2.80 32.03 3.74
N ASP A 517 -3.79 31.69 4.58
CA ASP A 517 -3.64 30.90 5.81
C ASP A 517 -2.94 29.54 5.62
N THR A 518 -2.85 29.09 4.37
CA THR A 518 -2.20 27.85 3.96
C THR A 518 -0.68 27.97 3.73
N CYS A 519 -0.13 29.19 3.81
CA CYS A 519 1.28 29.50 3.65
C CYS A 519 1.87 30.00 4.97
N ARG A 520 3.07 29.53 5.33
CA ARG A 520 3.75 29.95 6.56
C ARG A 520 5.12 30.51 6.25
N LEU A 521 5.37 31.75 6.68
CA LEU A 521 6.66 32.44 6.52
C LEU A 521 7.44 32.46 7.83
N LEU A 522 8.54 31.70 7.88
CA LEU A 522 9.36 31.53 9.06
C LEU A 522 10.79 32.03 8.83
N VAL A 523 11.26 32.91 9.71
CA VAL A 523 12.64 33.41 9.70
C VAL A 523 13.45 32.55 10.67
N ALA A 524 14.27 31.65 10.13
CA ALA A 524 15.14 30.76 10.90
C ALA A 524 16.58 30.78 10.41
N LYS A 525 17.51 30.52 11.34
CA LYS A 525 18.93 30.44 11.03
C LYS A 525 19.19 29.30 10.03
N ASN A 526 19.89 29.60 8.93
CA ASN A 526 20.19 28.65 7.85
C ASN A 526 20.80 27.33 8.35
N THR A 527 21.65 27.37 9.38
CA THR A 527 22.26 26.17 9.98
C THR A 527 21.26 25.26 10.70
N LEU A 528 20.12 25.79 11.17
CA LEU A 528 19.07 25.00 11.83
C LEU A 528 18.14 24.39 10.78
N VAL A 529 17.76 25.15 9.76
CA VAL A 529 16.99 24.63 8.63
C VAL A 529 17.80 23.56 7.89
N GLY A 530 19.12 23.75 7.75
CA GLY A 530 20.01 22.78 7.13
C GLY A 530 20.02 21.42 7.85
N LYS A 531 19.86 21.42 9.18
CA LYS A 531 19.72 20.19 9.99
C LYS A 531 18.31 19.61 9.97
N ALA A 532 17.30 20.45 9.70
CA ALA A 532 15.92 20.00 9.58
C ALA A 532 15.66 19.31 8.23
N ILE A 533 16.31 19.77 7.16
CA ILE A 533 16.21 19.20 5.81
C ILE A 533 17.13 17.99 5.57
N GLU A 534 18.13 17.75 6.43
CA GLU A 534 19.05 16.61 6.34
C GLU A 534 18.28 15.28 6.48
N GLY A 535 18.34 14.43 5.44
CA GLY A 535 17.56 13.19 5.33
C GLY A 535 16.16 13.33 4.70
N THR A 536 15.80 14.51 4.17
CA THR A 536 14.50 14.76 3.51
C THR A 536 14.66 15.03 2.01
N PRO A 537 13.62 14.91 1.17
CA PRO A 537 13.69 15.27 -0.26
C PRO A 537 14.06 16.74 -0.53
N TRP A 538 14.12 17.59 0.49
CA TRP A 538 14.42 19.02 0.42
C TRP A 538 15.93 19.35 0.52
N GLU A 539 16.81 18.34 0.57
CA GLU A 539 18.26 18.53 0.65
C GLU A 539 18.86 19.33 -0.52
N ALA A 540 18.18 19.36 -1.67
CA ALA A 540 18.62 20.09 -2.86
C ALA A 540 18.73 21.62 -2.63
N LEU A 541 18.21 22.14 -1.51
CA LEU A 541 18.28 23.56 -1.12
C LEU A 541 19.57 23.94 -0.37
N LYS A 542 20.39 22.96 0.05
CA LYS A 542 21.70 23.16 0.73
C LYS A 542 22.63 24.20 0.07
N PRO A 543 22.81 24.27 -1.27
CA PRO A 543 23.71 25.25 -1.90
C PRO A 543 23.24 26.70 -1.77
N CYS A 544 21.95 26.94 -1.52
CA CYS A 544 21.34 28.27 -1.45
C CYS A 544 21.23 28.83 -0.02
N MET A 545 21.78 28.13 0.98
CA MET A 545 21.67 28.50 2.39
C MET A 545 22.71 29.53 2.86
N LYS A 546 23.15 30.43 1.98
CA LYS A 546 24.11 31.51 2.28
C LYS A 546 23.38 32.88 2.27
N GLY A 547 23.55 33.67 3.33
CA GLY A 547 22.93 34.99 3.49
C GLY A 547 21.74 35.03 4.47
N MET A 548 21.06 36.18 4.54
CA MET A 548 19.88 36.39 5.37
C MET A 548 18.61 35.89 4.65
N ASN A 549 18.19 34.65 4.95
CA ASN A 549 17.08 33.99 4.26
C ASN A 549 15.86 33.79 5.18
N ALA A 550 14.68 34.09 4.66
CA ALA A 550 13.38 33.72 5.20
C ALA A 550 12.85 32.53 4.42
N TRP A 551 12.18 31.60 5.09
CA TRP A 551 11.69 30.36 4.51
C TRP A 551 10.18 30.41 4.41
N LEU A 552 9.68 30.25 3.19
CA LEU A 552 8.26 30.14 2.89
C LEU A 552 7.91 28.66 2.72
N PHE A 553 6.98 28.19 3.54
CA PHE A 553 6.40 26.86 3.49
C PHE A 553 5.00 26.97 2.89
N VAL A 554 4.75 26.24 1.80
CA VAL A 554 3.45 26.20 1.15
C VAL A 554 2.85 24.81 1.34
N HIS A 555 1.73 24.74 2.06
CA HIS A 555 1.01 23.50 2.35
C HIS A 555 -0.14 23.23 1.36
N THR A 556 -0.17 23.94 0.23
CA THR A 556 -1.18 23.80 -0.82
C THR A 556 -0.53 23.35 -2.12
N GLU A 557 -1.25 22.52 -2.87
CA GLU A 557 -0.83 22.02 -4.20
C GLU A 557 -0.91 23.09 -5.30
N GLU A 558 -1.49 24.26 -5.01
CA GLU A 558 -1.57 25.42 -5.92
C GLU A 558 -0.41 26.40 -5.73
N VAL A 559 0.77 25.98 -6.18
CA VAL A 559 2.01 26.78 -6.20
C VAL A 559 1.82 28.22 -6.74
N PRO A 560 1.13 28.48 -7.87
CA PRO A 560 1.03 29.83 -8.42
C PRO A 560 0.15 30.78 -7.58
N THR A 561 -0.81 30.28 -6.81
CA THR A 561 -1.68 31.11 -5.94
C THR A 561 -0.88 31.65 -4.74
N ALA A 562 0.11 30.91 -4.25
CA ALA A 562 0.99 31.31 -3.15
C ALA A 562 2.06 32.34 -3.56
N LEU A 563 2.50 32.34 -4.82
CA LEU A 563 3.57 33.22 -5.31
C LEU A 563 3.07 34.58 -5.83
N LYS A 564 1.79 34.69 -6.23
CA LYS A 564 1.17 35.94 -6.72
C LYS A 564 1.16 37.09 -5.70
N PRO A 565 0.79 36.88 -4.41
CA PRO A 565 0.82 37.94 -3.39
C PRO A 565 2.23 38.47 -3.11
N TYR A 566 3.24 37.58 -3.13
CA TYR A 566 4.63 37.96 -2.95
C TYR A 566 5.15 38.81 -4.12
N ARG A 567 4.74 38.50 -5.36
CA ARG A 567 5.07 39.31 -6.54
C ARG A 567 4.39 40.69 -6.52
N ALA A 568 3.14 40.77 -6.07
CA ALA A 568 2.45 42.04 -5.90
C ALA A 568 3.22 42.95 -4.92
N PHE A 569 3.73 42.38 -3.83
CA PHE A 569 4.56 43.07 -2.85
C PHE A 569 5.92 43.51 -3.42
N GLN A 570 6.61 42.65 -4.19
CA GLN A 570 7.88 43.01 -4.86
C GLN A 570 7.71 44.18 -5.85
N LYS A 571 6.60 44.20 -6.58
CA LYS A 571 6.28 45.23 -7.57
C LYS A 571 5.85 46.56 -6.93
N GLU A 572 5.21 46.51 -5.77
CA GLU A 572 4.75 47.68 -5.01
C GLU A 572 5.91 48.43 -4.32
N GLU A 573 6.89 47.71 -3.80
CA GLU A 573 8.05 48.28 -3.08
C GLU A 573 9.24 48.66 -3.99
N ARG A 574 9.19 48.36 -5.31
CA ARG A 574 10.27 48.61 -6.29
C ARG A 574 11.64 48.07 -5.86
N VAL A 575 11.68 46.88 -5.28
CA VAL A 575 12.93 46.20 -4.88
C VAL A 575 13.12 44.93 -5.70
N GLU A 576 13.18 45.08 -7.03
CA GLU A 576 13.41 43.94 -7.93
C GLU A 576 14.88 43.51 -7.99
N GLU A 577 15.85 44.35 -7.56
CA GLU A 577 17.29 44.02 -7.66
C GLU A 577 17.94 43.57 -6.33
N THR A 578 17.32 43.80 -5.17
CA THR A 578 17.97 43.53 -3.86
C THR A 578 17.42 42.28 -3.14
N ASN A 579 16.18 41.87 -3.41
CA ASN A 579 15.52 40.74 -2.73
C ASN A 579 15.12 39.63 -3.72
N ASP A 580 16.12 39.09 -4.41
CA ASP A 580 15.96 37.93 -5.27
C ASP A 580 15.61 36.66 -4.47
N PHE A 581 14.75 35.83 -5.05
CA PHE A 581 14.55 34.45 -4.60
C PHE A 581 15.87 33.70 -4.67
N VAL A 582 16.30 33.10 -3.55
CA VAL A 582 17.58 32.37 -3.49
C VAL A 582 17.44 30.98 -4.10
N GLY A 583 16.22 30.45 -4.14
CA GLY A 583 15.85 29.20 -4.78
C GLY A 583 14.61 28.59 -4.15
N ALA A 584 13.93 27.72 -4.87
CA ALA A 584 12.79 26.97 -4.37
C ALA A 584 12.97 25.49 -4.68
N VAL A 585 12.50 24.62 -3.81
CA VAL A 585 12.40 23.19 -4.09
C VAL A 585 10.93 22.83 -4.16
N PHE A 586 10.54 22.20 -5.26
CA PHE A 586 9.21 21.63 -5.48
C PHE A 586 9.40 20.15 -5.82
N GLU A 587 8.77 19.26 -5.06
CA GLU A 587 8.84 17.79 -5.25
C GLU A 587 10.27 17.25 -5.42
N GLY A 588 11.22 17.78 -4.63
CA GLY A 588 12.63 17.36 -4.66
C GLY A 588 13.47 17.89 -5.83
N LYS A 589 12.90 18.68 -6.75
CA LYS A 589 13.65 19.40 -7.80
C LYS A 589 13.98 20.81 -7.34
N PHE A 590 15.25 21.20 -7.49
CA PHE A 590 15.73 22.53 -7.18
C PHE A 590 15.51 23.48 -8.36
N TYR A 591 14.91 24.64 -8.08
CA TYR A 591 14.69 25.74 -9.01
C TYR A 591 15.51 26.94 -8.55
N GLY A 592 16.40 27.42 -9.44
CA GLY A 592 17.22 28.59 -9.19
C GLY A 592 16.49 29.92 -9.47
N PRO A 593 17.17 31.06 -9.30
CA PRO A 593 16.60 32.40 -9.51
C PRO A 593 16.09 32.63 -10.94
N GLY A 594 16.70 31.99 -11.95
CA GLY A 594 16.31 32.10 -13.37
C GLY A 594 15.14 31.21 -13.80
N ASP A 595 14.87 30.13 -13.05
CA ASP A 595 13.83 29.15 -13.39
C ASP A 595 12.50 29.44 -12.69
N PHE A 596 12.42 30.54 -11.94
CA PHE A 596 11.24 30.93 -11.18
C PHE A 596 10.02 31.22 -12.08
N LYS A 597 10.25 31.71 -13.30
CA LYS A 597 9.18 31.92 -14.30
C LYS A 597 8.47 30.61 -14.65
N SER A 598 9.18 29.48 -14.59
CA SER A 598 8.63 28.15 -14.84
C SER A 598 7.72 27.68 -13.71
N LEU A 599 8.04 28.00 -12.45
CA LEU A 599 7.19 27.72 -11.28
C LEU A 599 5.89 28.54 -11.30
N GLU A 600 5.93 29.76 -11.85
CA GLU A 600 4.74 30.62 -12.01
C GLU A 600 3.83 30.15 -13.15
N THR A 601 4.40 29.64 -14.24
CA THR A 601 3.63 29.11 -15.39
C THR A 601 3.16 27.67 -15.21
N MET A 602 3.38 27.05 -14.04
CA MET A 602 2.92 25.69 -13.81
C MET A 602 1.39 25.65 -13.85
N PRO A 603 0.80 24.84 -14.75
CA PRO A 603 -0.64 24.72 -14.86
C PRO A 603 -1.23 24.10 -13.58
N SER A 604 -2.39 24.60 -13.16
CA SER A 604 -3.12 24.02 -12.02
C SER A 604 -3.55 22.58 -12.32
N ARG A 605 -3.88 21.78 -11.28
CA ARG A 605 -4.37 20.40 -11.48
C ARG A 605 -5.55 20.34 -12.46
N ALA A 606 -6.48 21.28 -12.36
CA ALA A 606 -7.62 21.39 -13.27
C ALA A 606 -7.18 21.62 -14.72
N GLU A 607 -6.17 22.46 -14.95
CA GLU A 607 -5.61 22.70 -16.29
C GLU A 607 -4.82 21.51 -16.82
N VAL A 608 -4.09 20.80 -15.97
CA VAL A 608 -3.38 19.56 -16.35
C VAL A 608 -4.37 18.46 -16.70
N TYR A 609 -5.44 18.29 -15.92
CA TYR A 609 -6.51 17.34 -16.24
C TYR A 609 -7.26 17.73 -17.52
N ALA A 610 -7.52 19.02 -17.74
CA ALA A 610 -8.12 19.50 -18.98
C ALA A 610 -7.22 19.23 -20.19
N LYS A 611 -5.90 19.42 -20.07
CA LYS A 611 -4.94 19.10 -21.13
C LYS A 611 -4.84 17.59 -21.40
N LEU A 612 -4.86 16.77 -20.35
CA LEU A 612 -4.85 15.31 -20.48
C LEU A 612 -6.14 14.80 -21.13
N LEU A 613 -7.30 15.27 -20.67
CA LEU A 613 -8.60 14.96 -21.26
C LEU A 613 -8.68 15.42 -22.71
N GLY A 614 -8.15 16.60 -23.03
CA GLY A 614 -8.04 17.09 -24.40
C GLY A 614 -7.12 16.23 -25.27
N ALA A 615 -5.98 15.77 -24.75
CA ALA A 615 -5.07 14.87 -25.45
C ALA A 615 -5.69 13.48 -25.68
N LEU A 616 -6.53 13.01 -24.76
CA LEU A 616 -7.19 11.71 -24.83
C LEU A 616 -8.45 11.74 -25.72
N GLN A 617 -9.19 12.85 -25.70
CA GLN A 617 -10.33 13.08 -26.60
C GLN A 617 -9.91 13.49 -28.01
N GLY A 618 -8.70 14.01 -28.20
CA GLY A 618 -8.17 14.46 -29.49
C GLY A 618 -8.24 13.39 -30.59
N PRO A 619 -7.70 12.17 -30.37
CA PRO A 619 -7.79 11.08 -31.35
C PRO A 619 -9.23 10.64 -31.64
N ALA A 620 -10.09 10.55 -30.63
CA ALA A 620 -11.49 10.17 -30.80
C ALA A 620 -12.27 11.22 -31.60
N THR A 621 -12.06 12.50 -31.30
CA THR A 621 -12.67 13.61 -32.02
C THR A 621 -12.14 13.68 -33.45
N SER A 622 -10.84 13.44 -33.66
CA SER A 622 -10.22 13.39 -34.99
C SER A 622 -10.81 12.26 -35.83
N LEU A 623 -11.02 11.07 -35.24
CA LEU A 623 -11.64 9.92 -35.93
C LEU A 623 -13.10 10.19 -36.31
N VAL A 624 -13.89 10.76 -35.40
CA VAL A 624 -15.28 11.13 -35.70
C VAL A 624 -15.31 12.19 -36.80
N THR A 625 -14.40 13.16 -36.75
CA THR A 625 -14.31 14.22 -37.75
C THR A 625 -13.90 13.69 -39.12
N THR A 626 -12.95 12.74 -39.18
CA THR A 626 -12.55 12.10 -40.46
C THR A 626 -13.62 11.19 -41.03
N LEU A 627 -14.37 10.47 -40.19
CA LEU A 627 -15.50 9.65 -40.63
C LEU A 627 -16.68 10.49 -41.13
N GLN A 628 -16.93 11.66 -40.53
CA GLN A 628 -18.01 12.55 -40.95
C GLN A 628 -17.63 13.46 -42.13
N ALA A 629 -16.32 13.61 -42.44
CA ALA A 629 -15.85 14.50 -43.49
C ALA A 629 -16.42 14.19 -44.89
N PRO A 630 -16.50 12.93 -45.38
CA PRO A 630 -17.08 12.64 -46.70
C PRO A 630 -18.56 13.02 -46.79
N ALA A 631 -19.36 12.69 -45.77
CA ALA A 631 -20.78 13.02 -45.73
C ALA A 631 -20.98 14.55 -45.71
N ARG A 632 -20.17 15.27 -44.93
CA ARG A 632 -20.21 16.73 -44.86
C ARG A 632 -19.82 17.39 -46.18
N ASN A 633 -18.82 16.84 -46.88
CA ASN A 633 -18.39 17.34 -48.20
C ASN A 633 -19.48 17.14 -49.26
N VAL A 634 -20.18 16.00 -49.27
CA VAL A 634 -21.30 15.75 -50.19
C VAL A 634 -22.44 16.73 -49.94
N VAL A 635 -22.82 16.93 -48.67
CA VAL A 635 -23.86 17.91 -48.31
C VAL A 635 -23.44 19.33 -48.69
N ALA A 636 -22.18 19.71 -48.47
CA ALA A 636 -21.69 21.03 -48.84
C ALA A 636 -21.73 21.27 -50.36
N VAL A 637 -21.38 20.27 -51.17
CA VAL A 637 -21.46 20.34 -52.64
C VAL A 637 -22.92 20.45 -53.11
N LEU A 638 -23.83 19.67 -52.52
CA LEU A 638 -25.26 19.73 -52.84
C LEU A 638 -25.87 21.09 -52.48
N SER A 639 -25.55 21.64 -51.30
CA SER A 639 -26.01 22.98 -50.90
C SER A 639 -25.43 24.07 -51.80
N ALA A 640 -24.17 23.94 -52.23
CA ALA A 640 -23.57 24.88 -53.18
C ALA A 640 -24.25 24.82 -54.56
N TYR A 641 -24.64 23.62 -55.01
CA TYR A 641 -25.37 23.44 -56.27
C TYR A 641 -26.78 24.01 -56.21
N VAL A 642 -27.51 23.76 -55.11
CA VAL A 642 -28.85 24.35 -54.88
C VAL A 642 -28.76 25.87 -54.90
N ARG A 643 -27.77 26.46 -54.21
CA ARG A 643 -27.60 27.92 -54.20
C ARG A 643 -27.29 28.49 -55.58
N LYS A 644 -26.51 27.77 -56.39
CA LYS A 644 -26.23 28.16 -57.78
C LYS A 644 -27.51 28.15 -58.63
N LEU A 645 -28.37 27.14 -58.46
CA LEU A 645 -29.65 27.07 -59.16
C LEU A 645 -30.63 28.17 -58.70
N GLU A 646 -30.64 28.54 -57.42
CA GLU A 646 -31.42 29.68 -56.91
C GLU A 646 -30.90 31.02 -57.47
N GLU A 647 -29.58 31.19 -57.59
CA GLU A 647 -28.96 32.38 -58.20
C GLU A 647 -29.25 32.45 -59.73
N GLU A 648 -29.27 31.31 -60.44
CA GLU A 648 -29.63 31.23 -61.86
C GLU A 648 -31.14 31.43 -62.10
N ALA A 649 -32.00 30.94 -61.19
CA ALA A 649 -33.46 31.11 -61.26
C ALA A 649 -33.95 32.51 -60.84
N GLY A 650 -33.17 33.23 -60.02
CA GLY A 650 -33.44 34.64 -59.68
C GLY A 650 -32.96 35.64 -60.74
N ALA A 651 -32.23 35.17 -61.76
CA ALA A 651 -31.71 35.99 -62.87
C ALA A 651 -32.49 35.83 -64.19
N ALA A 652 -33.50 34.95 -64.23
CA ALA A 652 -34.46 34.77 -65.31
C ALA A 652 -35.82 35.36 -64.92
#